data_AF-A0A936IJC0-F1
#
_entry.id   AF-A0A936IJC0-F1
#
_cell.length_a   1.000
_cell.length_b   1.000
_cell.length_c   1.000
_cell.angle_alpha   90.00
_cell.angle_beta   90.00
_cell.angle_gamma   90.00
#
_symmetry.space_group_name_H-M   'P 1'
#
loop_
_entity.id
_entity.type
_entity.pdbx_description
1 polymer ?
#
loop_
_entity_poly.entity_id
_entity_poly.type
_entity_poly.pdbx_seq_one_letter_code
_entity_poly.pdbx_strand_id
1 'polypeptide(L)'
;MNRHRERGFTLIETAIAIVVFAVISVALVQHLALNFASTNSQKDSVHAYSKAQALLSEIQAYVDRGEIAAAIELDSLDDGVTNRPQLTISTDGNGNLVPPDHVISGNYQRNGQWVWSRRITVKRLSGLRNRNVRYVTVQVYKRNAVGIDQSLASISSVVNSVGSSFPTSQVYDLYLLAVENIPGWWVFMESIVPFVESAITDLEARNPGLAVRTHWITKASYGRSELYQPLVNDVDDSLVDKQFVYYYPGRMPAGSASQFYYVPHMIKARMLRDGVAANGYDIDLNPMPYALADWFNHAMRLPQERAFHDARVQLIRQRRLDIAAARRGGFTPPPEFTDMSEEPTLRLLYEDMNTDPDAYRNAWIINLHGELLPMPAMRNYSDAAKLPDQLPGVRVVSHPEELHTADTDDVYLRVYSYTTDLTYVTNRAAYLALPENVAPKLMAADRPIAIEIPNVDLTDGINGSTNGTNGLAPDVEISGITGGTDRSGAAVPYSTGLVPIPPRHTLTALQQASVMHYSIEYDKVRRSTLILLYNSPVVSPWVQGPGAGEWRGTFPDRRGRLYGFDYVPACTEAGLDFSRNLATVGAVGDNRPRNTARWVIRLPQKLHTADRFVLGSGLYGDPGKNVMLTFRTQIWDPAVGFGAGVSYPAAVQPDNMSETYTWWTESKDAVPVTERSQFLGDPRHNPYKDLCNGDPDFPNGYNWYHDALANGGELSRNDYPGLDSNVLANRWMGRMRSDMPRMYQVVRTGLVNAGAVYTTLTGFSYYYMGLGGEIGYDSANGYPSSIPTNFMPWGGGSGSSGFINSITGYRYLVRQQSLSPYWWSIPWLGELYPDRVYASDWLAAGNLPAGGGNFIQQTDQVVYQGSAQTTYGTSMLADRHIAASEGCTSFFNIGTPSSTFHHQFVDGTSSLVLAGLDLGSRYNFPMPATAPSNRPFRLDTNRDGGLGSEWYRAPYSTERFRADLVKTYYNHPTSGGTGSGLVELRDSGGRSSAYIVVNGISNAVASGSSFIAKYSVLTMVQSFLEGADPTFSNRIPQLPRVEITSPTEITELTQPTQVDIGYDVAWRRWDDQTYTSATPVGYSEDENNLDYVVMYSRDNGATWLICNRDVVVTPGELPADPLLIQPDSAIGPEVVRWAVPEASFPQGTYLVRVECYRRGLRLHYAQHQVRVFIQR
;
A
#
# COMPACT_ATOMS: atom_id res chain seq x y z
N MET A 1 -26.25 -57.76 22.73
CA MET A 1 -27.31 -57.63 21.71
C MET A 1 -28.52 -56.97 22.37
N ASN A 2 -28.62 -55.64 22.32
CA ASN A 2 -29.81 -54.89 22.72
C ASN A 2 -30.09 -53.90 21.59
N ARG A 3 -30.94 -54.31 20.64
CA ARG A 3 -31.54 -53.42 19.65
C ARG A 3 -32.40 -52.41 20.39
N HIS A 4 -31.93 -51.18 20.54
CA HIS A 4 -32.83 -50.07 20.84
C HIS A 4 -33.81 -49.99 19.66
N ARG A 5 -35.09 -50.30 19.93
CA ARG A 5 -36.18 -50.06 18.99
C ARG A 5 -36.28 -48.55 18.81
N GLU A 6 -35.84 -48.06 17.66
CA GLU A 6 -36.15 -46.71 17.19
C GLU A 6 -37.68 -46.59 17.16
N ARG A 7 -38.23 -45.82 18.10
CA ARG A 7 -39.64 -45.43 18.06
C ARG A 7 -39.76 -44.38 16.96
N GLY A 8 -40.48 -44.71 15.89
CA GLY A 8 -40.80 -43.76 14.84
C GLY A 8 -41.50 -42.51 15.40
N PHE A 9 -41.40 -41.40 14.68
CA PHE A 9 -41.98 -40.13 15.08
C PHE A 9 -43.46 -40.27 15.43
N THR A 10 -43.83 -39.74 16.59
CA THR A 10 -45.23 -39.61 16.99
C THR A 10 -45.96 -38.65 16.05
N LEU A 11 -47.27 -38.80 15.92
CA LEU A 11 -48.10 -37.91 15.08
C LEU A 11 -47.92 -36.43 15.48
N ILE A 12 -47.69 -36.16 16.76
CA ILE A 12 -47.43 -34.82 17.31
C ILE A 12 -46.07 -34.29 16.82
N GLU A 13 -45.02 -35.09 16.85
CA GLU A 13 -43.70 -34.70 16.33
C GLU A 13 -43.74 -34.42 14.83
N THR A 14 -44.48 -35.23 14.05
CA THR A 14 -44.68 -34.99 12.62
C THR A 14 -45.47 -33.70 12.37
N ALA A 15 -46.52 -33.43 13.16
CA ALA A 15 -47.30 -32.20 13.03
C ALA A 15 -46.47 -30.95 13.38
N ILE A 16 -45.66 -31.01 14.43
CA ILE A 16 -44.73 -29.92 14.80
C ILE A 16 -43.68 -29.73 13.70
N ALA A 17 -43.11 -30.81 13.16
CA ALA A 17 -42.14 -30.73 12.07
C ALA A 17 -42.74 -30.07 10.81
N ILE A 18 -43.99 -30.39 10.46
CA ILE A 18 -44.70 -29.76 9.33
C ILE A 18 -44.92 -28.26 9.58
N VAL A 19 -45.32 -27.86 10.80
CA VAL A 19 -45.51 -26.45 11.14
C VAL A 19 -44.20 -25.69 11.09
N VAL A 20 -43.12 -26.25 11.64
CA VAL A 20 -41.77 -25.66 11.56
C VAL A 20 -41.33 -25.53 10.10
N PHE A 21 -41.55 -26.55 9.27
CA PHE A 21 -41.23 -26.50 7.85
C PHE A 21 -42.06 -25.45 7.10
N ALA A 22 -43.35 -25.30 7.43
CA ALA A 22 -44.20 -24.28 6.83
C ALA A 22 -43.76 -22.86 7.20
N VAL A 23 -43.38 -22.62 8.46
CA VAL A 23 -42.85 -21.33 8.92
C VAL A 23 -41.53 -21.01 8.22
N ILE A 24 -40.61 -21.97 8.14
CA ILE A 24 -39.33 -21.81 7.42
C ILE A 24 -39.59 -21.51 5.93
N SER A 25 -40.52 -22.23 5.30
CA SER A 25 -40.85 -22.04 3.88
C SER A 25 -41.43 -20.64 3.61
N VAL A 26 -42.33 -20.16 4.47
CA VAL A 26 -42.89 -18.80 4.36
C VAL A 26 -41.80 -17.75 4.56
N ALA A 27 -40.93 -17.92 5.56
CA ALA A 27 -39.80 -17.01 5.78
C ALA A 27 -38.84 -16.97 4.57
N LEU A 28 -38.59 -18.11 3.93
CA LEU A 28 -37.70 -18.22 2.77
C LEU A 28 -38.32 -17.57 1.52
N VAL A 29 -39.63 -17.75 1.29
CA VAL A 29 -40.37 -17.06 0.22
C VAL A 29 -40.39 -15.54 0.46
N GLN A 30 -40.58 -15.10 1.70
CA GLN A 30 -40.54 -13.68 2.05
C GLN A 30 -39.14 -13.09 1.83
N HIS A 31 -38.08 -13.82 2.21
CA HIS A 31 -36.71 -13.39 1.99
C HIS A 31 -36.38 -13.28 0.48
N LEU A 32 -36.77 -14.26 -0.32
CA LEU A 32 -36.62 -14.22 -1.78
C LEU A 32 -37.40 -13.05 -2.40
N ALA A 33 -38.62 -12.79 -1.95
CA ALA A 33 -39.43 -11.67 -2.42
C ALA A 33 -38.79 -10.31 -2.10
N LEU A 34 -38.21 -10.16 -0.90
CA LEU A 34 -37.46 -8.95 -0.51
C LEU A 34 -36.19 -8.78 -1.34
N ASN A 35 -35.43 -9.84 -1.58
CA ASN A 35 -34.22 -9.79 -2.41
C ASN A 35 -34.55 -9.44 -3.86
N PHE A 36 -35.63 -9.99 -4.41
CA PHE A 36 -36.09 -9.66 -5.77
C PHE A 36 -36.58 -8.20 -5.85
N ALA A 37 -37.31 -7.73 -4.84
CA ALA A 37 -37.73 -6.33 -4.77
C ALA A 37 -36.53 -5.37 -4.66
N SER A 38 -35.53 -5.70 -3.84
CA SER A 38 -34.29 -4.94 -3.71
C SER A 38 -33.50 -4.91 -5.02
N THR A 39 -33.31 -6.07 -5.66
CA THR A 39 -32.60 -6.19 -6.94
C THR A 39 -33.29 -5.38 -8.04
N ASN A 40 -34.62 -5.45 -8.12
CA ASN A 40 -35.38 -4.65 -9.08
C ASN A 40 -35.26 -3.15 -8.78
N SER A 41 -35.36 -2.74 -7.51
CA SER A 41 -35.17 -1.34 -7.11
C SER A 41 -33.78 -0.82 -7.48
N GLN A 42 -32.74 -1.66 -7.36
CA GLN A 42 -31.38 -1.31 -7.76
C GLN A 42 -31.26 -1.17 -9.28
N LYS A 43 -31.78 -2.14 -10.05
CA LYS A 43 -31.81 -2.07 -11.53
C LYS A 43 -32.55 -0.82 -12.03
N ASP A 44 -33.67 -0.50 -11.40
CA ASP A 44 -34.46 0.70 -11.70
C ASP A 44 -33.66 1.98 -11.42
N SER A 45 -32.92 2.02 -10.32
CA SER A 45 -32.07 3.16 -9.96
C SER A 45 -30.93 3.35 -10.95
N VAL A 46 -30.28 2.26 -11.38
CA VAL A 46 -29.23 2.29 -12.43
C VAL A 46 -29.80 2.79 -13.75
N HIS A 47 -30.96 2.31 -14.16
CA HIS A 47 -31.63 2.78 -15.37
C HIS A 47 -31.97 4.28 -15.29
N ALA A 48 -32.54 4.73 -14.17
CA ALA A 48 -32.87 6.12 -13.93
C ALA A 48 -31.64 7.03 -13.98
N TYR A 49 -30.52 6.58 -13.42
CA TYR A 49 -29.25 7.30 -13.43
C TYR A 49 -28.66 7.41 -14.83
N SER A 50 -28.60 6.29 -15.56
CA SER A 50 -28.14 6.25 -16.96
C SER A 50 -28.97 7.20 -17.83
N LYS A 51 -30.30 7.23 -17.65
CA LYS A 51 -31.18 8.16 -18.38
C LYS A 51 -31.00 9.61 -17.99
N ALA A 52 -30.77 9.91 -16.70
CA ALA A 52 -30.47 11.26 -16.25
C ALA A 52 -29.14 11.77 -16.86
N GLN A 53 -28.09 10.93 -16.93
CA GLN A 53 -26.82 11.27 -17.57
C GLN A 53 -26.97 11.48 -19.08
N ALA A 54 -27.71 10.60 -19.77
CA ALA A 54 -27.97 10.73 -21.20
C ALA A 54 -28.70 12.04 -21.52
N LEU A 55 -29.74 12.37 -20.74
CA LEU A 55 -30.48 13.62 -20.86
C LEU A 55 -29.59 14.85 -20.65
N LEU A 56 -28.72 14.80 -19.65
CA LEU A 56 -27.79 15.88 -19.40
C LEU A 56 -26.80 16.06 -20.56
N SER A 57 -26.30 14.95 -21.11
CA SER A 57 -25.42 14.96 -22.30
C SER A 57 -26.14 15.49 -23.54
N GLU A 58 -27.42 15.16 -23.72
CA GLU A 58 -28.24 15.72 -24.79
C GLU A 58 -28.39 17.24 -24.64
N ILE A 59 -28.65 17.74 -23.42
CA ILE A 59 -28.74 19.18 -23.13
C ILE A 59 -27.41 19.87 -23.44
N GLN A 60 -26.29 19.25 -23.07
CA GLN A 60 -24.96 19.80 -23.35
C GLN A 60 -24.70 19.87 -24.86
N ALA A 61 -24.98 18.78 -25.60
CA ALA A 61 -24.88 18.75 -27.06
C ALA A 61 -25.87 19.69 -27.76
N TYR A 62 -27.05 19.94 -27.18
CA TYR A 62 -28.01 20.93 -27.67
C TYR A 62 -27.44 22.34 -27.58
N VAL A 63 -26.77 22.64 -26.46
CA VAL A 63 -26.12 23.94 -26.23
C VAL A 63 -24.88 24.13 -27.10
N ASP A 64 -24.09 23.09 -27.32
CA ASP A 64 -22.90 23.12 -28.18
C ASP A 64 -23.24 23.36 -29.67
N ARG A 65 -24.47 23.04 -30.11
CA ARG A 65 -24.95 23.25 -31.48
C ARG A 65 -25.57 24.63 -31.73
N GLY A 66 -25.94 25.37 -30.68
CA GLY A 66 -26.67 26.63 -30.79
C GLY A 66 -25.74 27.84 -30.94
N GLU A 67 -25.41 28.24 -32.18
CA GLU A 67 -24.69 29.48 -32.45
C GLU A 67 -25.55 30.70 -32.05
N ILE A 68 -25.07 31.45 -31.04
CA ILE A 68 -25.42 32.84 -30.68
C ILE A 68 -26.70 33.05 -29.82
N ALA A 69 -27.64 32.09 -29.69
CA ALA A 69 -28.90 32.27 -28.92
C ALA A 69 -29.14 31.33 -27.71
N ALA A 70 -28.20 30.44 -27.37
CA ALA A 70 -28.44 29.29 -26.48
C ALA A 70 -28.86 29.60 -25.02
N ALA A 71 -28.52 30.77 -24.44
CA ALA A 71 -28.92 31.10 -23.05
C ALA A 71 -30.43 31.37 -22.89
N ILE A 72 -31.11 31.83 -23.96
CA ILE A 72 -32.57 32.04 -23.97
C ILE A 72 -33.29 30.72 -24.26
N GLU A 73 -32.65 29.81 -25.00
CA GLU A 73 -33.18 28.48 -25.33
C GLU A 73 -33.05 27.47 -24.18
N LEU A 74 -32.02 27.56 -23.34
CA LEU A 74 -31.88 26.73 -22.13
C LEU A 74 -33.03 26.92 -21.13
N ASP A 75 -33.46 28.18 -20.90
CA ASP A 75 -34.58 28.49 -20.01
C ASP A 75 -35.91 27.88 -20.55
N SER A 76 -35.98 27.56 -21.86
CA SER A 76 -37.15 26.91 -22.48
C SER A 76 -37.23 25.39 -22.23
N LEU A 77 -36.13 24.78 -21.79
CA LEU A 77 -36.06 23.36 -21.42
C LEU A 77 -36.52 23.10 -19.98
N ASP A 78 -36.83 24.14 -19.20
CA ASP A 78 -37.38 23.98 -17.86
C ASP A 78 -38.80 23.38 -17.91
N ASP A 79 -38.97 22.20 -17.31
CA ASP A 79 -40.26 21.52 -17.17
C ASP A 79 -41.12 22.12 -16.03
N GLY A 80 -40.57 23.06 -15.26
CA GLY A 80 -41.19 23.66 -14.10
C GLY A 80 -41.51 22.59 -13.04
N VAL A 81 -42.76 22.53 -12.60
CA VAL A 81 -43.23 21.54 -11.61
C VAL A 81 -43.83 20.27 -12.24
N THR A 82 -43.84 20.16 -13.58
CA THR A 82 -44.54 19.09 -14.30
C THR A 82 -43.58 17.95 -14.65
N ASN A 83 -44.00 16.71 -14.43
CA ASN A 83 -43.25 15.53 -14.88
C ASN A 83 -43.62 15.20 -16.32
N ARG A 84 -42.63 15.12 -17.23
CA ARG A 84 -42.84 14.75 -18.64
C ARG A 84 -42.50 13.28 -18.91
N PRO A 85 -43.30 12.54 -19.68
CA PRO A 85 -43.03 11.13 -19.98
C PRO A 85 -41.92 10.92 -21.03
N GLN A 86 -41.53 11.95 -21.79
CA GLN A 86 -40.44 11.87 -22.76
C GLN A 86 -39.09 11.88 -22.04
N LEU A 87 -38.32 10.79 -22.12
CA LEU A 87 -36.99 10.68 -21.50
C LEU A 87 -35.86 11.15 -22.45
N THR A 88 -36.11 12.17 -23.25
CA THR A 88 -35.15 12.77 -24.20
C THR A 88 -35.59 14.20 -24.54
N ILE A 89 -34.66 15.10 -24.83
CA ILE A 89 -34.94 16.43 -25.40
C ILE A 89 -34.86 16.46 -26.93
N SER A 90 -34.53 15.33 -27.57
CA SER A 90 -34.41 15.25 -29.01
C SER A 90 -35.73 15.59 -29.71
N THR A 91 -35.62 16.16 -30.91
CA THR A 91 -36.76 16.44 -31.78
C THR A 91 -36.72 15.58 -33.03
N ASP A 92 -37.89 15.29 -33.60
CA ASP A 92 -38.00 14.67 -34.92
C ASP A 92 -37.61 15.65 -36.05
N GLY A 93 -37.65 15.18 -37.30
CA GLY A 93 -37.33 16.00 -38.48
C GLY A 93 -38.25 17.21 -38.70
N ASN A 94 -39.34 17.34 -37.93
CA ASN A 94 -40.27 18.46 -37.96
C ASN A 94 -40.09 19.40 -36.75
N GLY A 95 -39.10 19.15 -35.88
CA GLY A 95 -38.84 19.96 -34.68
C GLY A 95 -39.74 19.64 -33.49
N ASN A 96 -40.55 18.57 -33.53
CA ASN A 96 -41.38 18.16 -32.40
C ASN A 96 -40.60 17.21 -31.47
N LEU A 97 -40.79 17.32 -30.15
CA LEU A 97 -40.24 16.36 -29.19
C LEU A 97 -40.64 14.92 -29.56
N VAL A 98 -39.66 14.01 -29.62
CA VAL A 98 -39.93 12.60 -29.89
C VAL A 98 -40.90 12.01 -28.86
N PRO A 99 -41.84 11.13 -29.28
CA PRO A 99 -42.85 10.59 -28.38
C PRO A 99 -42.24 9.63 -27.34
N PRO A 100 -42.92 9.39 -26.20
CA PRO A 100 -42.32 8.63 -25.09
C PRO A 100 -41.94 7.18 -25.41
N ASP A 101 -42.65 6.50 -26.32
CA ASP A 101 -42.36 5.14 -26.83
C ASP A 101 -41.26 5.09 -27.89
N HIS A 102 -40.76 6.23 -28.35
CA HIS A 102 -39.64 6.26 -29.29
C HIS A 102 -38.41 5.55 -28.69
N VAL A 103 -37.66 4.81 -29.51
CA VAL A 103 -36.51 4.00 -29.08
C VAL A 103 -35.49 4.83 -28.28
N ILE A 104 -35.31 6.10 -28.62
CA ILE A 104 -34.42 7.05 -27.93
C ILE A 104 -34.92 7.37 -26.50
N SER A 105 -36.22 7.64 -26.33
CA SER A 105 -36.84 7.82 -25.01
C SER A 105 -36.78 6.50 -24.22
N GLY A 106 -37.15 5.39 -24.86
CA GLY A 106 -37.11 4.05 -24.28
C GLY A 106 -38.08 3.87 -23.10
N ASN A 107 -39.12 4.70 -23.03
CA ASN A 107 -40.17 4.57 -22.01
C ASN A 107 -41.21 3.54 -22.47
N TYR A 108 -41.92 2.95 -21.52
CA TYR A 108 -42.96 1.97 -21.79
C TYR A 108 -44.17 2.22 -20.90
N GLN A 109 -45.32 1.67 -21.32
CA GLN A 109 -46.56 1.80 -20.56
C GLN A 109 -46.83 0.57 -19.70
N ARG A 110 -47.36 0.81 -18.50
CA ARG A 110 -47.99 -0.21 -17.65
C ARG A 110 -49.41 0.26 -17.36
N ASN A 111 -50.41 -0.52 -17.75
CA ASN A 111 -51.83 -0.18 -17.63
C ASN A 111 -52.20 1.15 -18.31
N GLY A 112 -51.67 1.41 -19.51
CA GLY A 112 -51.96 2.62 -20.29
C GLY A 112 -51.32 3.91 -19.74
N GLN A 113 -50.48 3.81 -18.69
CA GLN A 113 -49.72 4.94 -18.15
C GLN A 113 -48.22 4.73 -18.34
N TRP A 114 -47.50 5.81 -18.64
CA TRP A 114 -46.04 5.79 -18.71
C TRP A 114 -45.42 5.47 -17.35
N VAL A 115 -44.46 4.55 -17.35
CA VAL A 115 -43.78 4.10 -16.13
C VAL A 115 -42.74 5.10 -15.66
N TRP A 116 -42.06 5.74 -16.61
CA TRP A 116 -41.00 6.71 -16.30
C TRP A 116 -41.43 8.12 -16.65
N SER A 117 -40.88 9.09 -15.93
CA SER A 117 -40.99 10.50 -16.29
C SER A 117 -39.74 11.25 -15.87
N ARG A 118 -39.49 12.39 -16.50
CA ARG A 118 -38.41 13.30 -16.17
C ARG A 118 -38.95 14.63 -15.66
N ARG A 119 -38.10 15.38 -14.99
CA ARG A 119 -38.25 16.81 -14.74
C ARG A 119 -36.89 17.48 -14.93
N ILE A 120 -36.80 18.37 -15.90
CA ILE A 120 -35.65 19.25 -16.07
C ILE A 120 -35.97 20.55 -15.35
N THR A 121 -35.05 21.05 -14.52
CA THR A 121 -35.17 22.34 -13.85
C THR A 121 -33.95 23.17 -14.20
N VAL A 122 -34.16 24.38 -14.70
CA VAL A 122 -33.08 25.27 -15.14
C VAL A 122 -33.09 26.52 -14.25
N LYS A 123 -31.97 26.78 -13.57
CA LYS A 123 -31.82 27.92 -12.64
C LYS A 123 -30.59 28.74 -13.00
N ARG A 124 -30.65 30.04 -12.67
CA ARG A 124 -29.46 30.91 -12.71
C ARG A 124 -28.64 30.70 -11.43
N LEU A 125 -27.31 30.73 -11.54
CA LEU A 125 -26.42 30.67 -10.38
C LEU A 125 -26.39 32.02 -9.65
N SER A 126 -26.63 32.00 -8.35
CA SER A 126 -26.45 33.16 -7.47
C SER A 126 -24.96 33.41 -7.24
N GLY A 127 -24.49 34.66 -7.39
CA GLY A 127 -23.09 35.06 -7.13
C GLY A 127 -22.26 35.27 -8.40
N LEU A 128 -22.57 34.59 -9.51
CA LEU A 128 -21.96 34.83 -10.81
C LEU A 128 -22.76 35.89 -11.59
N ARG A 129 -22.14 37.01 -11.96
CA ARG A 129 -22.73 38.03 -12.87
C ARG A 129 -22.73 37.58 -14.34
N ASN A 130 -22.89 36.29 -14.63
CA ASN A 130 -22.80 35.74 -15.98
C ASN A 130 -24.20 35.36 -16.53
N ARG A 131 -24.51 35.87 -17.72
CA ARG A 131 -25.77 35.60 -18.45
C ARG A 131 -25.83 34.19 -19.07
N ASN A 132 -24.69 33.51 -19.22
CA ASN A 132 -24.50 32.34 -20.08
C ASN A 132 -24.43 31.00 -19.33
N VAL A 133 -24.38 31.04 -18.00
CA VAL A 133 -24.24 29.85 -17.16
C VAL A 133 -25.60 29.50 -16.54
N ARG A 134 -26.03 28.24 -16.64
CA ARG A 134 -27.27 27.72 -16.03
C ARG A 134 -26.98 26.47 -15.20
N TYR A 135 -27.57 26.40 -14.03
CA TYR A 135 -27.63 25.19 -13.22
C TYR A 135 -28.84 24.36 -13.69
N VAL A 136 -28.57 23.22 -14.31
CA VAL A 136 -29.59 22.32 -14.86
C VAL A 136 -29.68 21.08 -14.00
N THR A 137 -30.85 20.79 -13.46
CA THR A 137 -31.15 19.57 -12.70
C THR A 137 -32.06 18.67 -13.50
N VAL A 138 -31.65 17.43 -13.74
CA VAL A 138 -32.47 16.38 -14.35
C VAL A 138 -32.87 15.38 -13.28
N GLN A 139 -34.17 15.27 -13.01
CA GLN A 139 -34.75 14.28 -12.11
C GLN A 139 -35.50 13.24 -12.92
N VAL A 140 -35.25 11.96 -12.63
CA VAL A 140 -35.98 10.84 -13.24
C VAL A 140 -36.83 10.17 -12.16
N TYR A 141 -38.11 10.02 -12.48
CA TYR A 141 -39.12 9.43 -11.62
C TYR A 141 -39.60 8.11 -12.19
N LYS A 142 -39.90 7.17 -11.31
CA LYS A 142 -40.63 5.95 -11.64
C LYS A 142 -42.00 5.98 -10.98
N ARG A 143 -43.04 5.70 -11.75
CA ARG A 143 -44.39 5.51 -11.24
C ARG A 143 -44.53 4.11 -10.63
N ASN A 144 -44.84 4.06 -9.34
CA ASN A 144 -45.04 2.80 -8.63
C ASN A 144 -46.40 2.14 -9.00
N ALA A 145 -46.67 0.94 -8.47
CA ALA A 145 -47.90 0.21 -8.77
C ALA A 145 -49.19 0.91 -8.27
N VAL A 146 -49.05 1.88 -7.36
CA VAL A 146 -50.13 2.69 -6.77
C VAL A 146 -50.31 4.02 -7.51
N GLY A 147 -49.52 4.28 -8.57
CA GLY A 147 -49.63 5.48 -9.39
C GLY A 147 -48.88 6.72 -8.85
N ILE A 148 -48.03 6.56 -7.82
CA ILE A 148 -47.22 7.64 -7.26
C ILE A 148 -45.86 7.69 -7.95
N ASP A 149 -45.42 8.89 -8.35
CA ASP A 149 -44.10 9.13 -8.93
C ASP A 149 -43.04 9.22 -7.83
N GLN A 150 -42.09 8.28 -7.81
CA GLN A 150 -40.95 8.27 -6.90
C GLN A 150 -39.68 8.70 -7.63
N SER A 151 -38.96 9.69 -7.11
CA SER A 151 -37.66 10.08 -7.69
C SER A 151 -36.64 8.98 -7.42
N LEU A 152 -36.03 8.44 -8.48
CA LEU A 152 -35.01 7.39 -8.39
C LEU A 152 -33.61 7.90 -8.74
N ALA A 153 -33.51 8.99 -9.51
CA ALA A 153 -32.25 9.67 -9.80
C ALA A 153 -32.45 11.17 -9.90
N SER A 154 -31.45 11.94 -9.46
CA SER A 154 -31.37 13.39 -9.62
C SER A 154 -29.92 13.76 -9.88
N ILE A 155 -29.64 14.18 -11.10
CA ILE A 155 -28.32 14.66 -11.52
C ILE A 155 -28.44 16.15 -11.77
N SER A 156 -27.44 16.92 -11.36
CA SER A 156 -27.37 18.35 -11.71
C SER A 156 -26.02 18.63 -12.32
N SER A 157 -25.98 19.55 -13.27
CA SER A 157 -24.73 20.07 -13.81
C SER A 157 -24.92 21.49 -14.26
N VAL A 158 -23.81 22.20 -14.38
CA VAL A 158 -23.78 23.54 -14.91
C VAL A 158 -23.52 23.47 -16.41
N VAL A 159 -24.47 24.01 -17.18
CA VAL A 159 -24.41 24.07 -18.63
C VAL A 159 -24.10 25.50 -19.03
N ASN A 160 -23.03 25.70 -19.82
CA ASN A 160 -22.59 26.99 -20.30
C ASN A 160 -22.97 27.16 -21.78
N SER A 161 -23.73 28.20 -22.13
CA SER A 161 -23.94 28.61 -23.52
C SER A 161 -22.70 29.32 -24.05
N VAL A 162 -22.32 29.08 -25.31
CA VAL A 162 -21.10 29.57 -25.96
C VAL A 162 -20.78 31.04 -25.60
N GLY A 163 -19.92 31.18 -24.62
CA GLY A 163 -19.52 32.41 -23.92
C GLY A 163 -18.55 31.95 -22.84
N SER A 164 -17.29 31.80 -23.23
CA SER A 164 -16.27 30.99 -22.56
C SER A 164 -15.70 31.65 -21.29
N SER A 165 -16.50 31.77 -20.23
CA SER A 165 -15.98 32.12 -18.91
C SER A 165 -15.59 30.88 -18.12
N PHE A 166 -14.34 30.82 -17.69
CA PHE A 166 -13.85 29.78 -16.82
C PHE A 166 -14.05 30.20 -15.36
N PRO A 167 -14.67 29.37 -14.50
CA PRO A 167 -14.81 29.71 -13.09
C PRO A 167 -13.44 29.73 -12.41
N THR A 168 -13.25 30.67 -11.49
CA THR A 168 -12.17 30.59 -10.49
C THR A 168 -12.27 29.27 -9.75
N SER A 169 -11.19 28.50 -9.72
CA SER A 169 -11.19 27.15 -9.18
C SER A 169 -10.20 26.97 -8.03
N GLN A 170 -10.53 26.11 -7.08
CA GLN A 170 -9.65 25.59 -6.04
C GLN A 170 -9.56 24.07 -6.24
N VAL A 171 -8.34 23.59 -6.35
CA VAL A 171 -7.99 22.21 -6.68
C VAL A 171 -7.40 21.55 -5.45
N TYR A 172 -7.96 20.40 -5.08
CA TYR A 172 -7.54 19.65 -3.90
C TYR A 172 -7.07 18.24 -4.25
N ASP A 173 -6.01 17.78 -3.61
CA ASP A 173 -5.49 16.42 -3.78
C ASP A 173 -6.14 15.42 -2.84
N LEU A 174 -6.70 14.36 -3.45
CA LEU A 174 -7.37 13.26 -2.79
C LEU A 174 -6.69 11.93 -3.10
N TYR A 175 -6.09 11.33 -2.08
CA TYR A 175 -5.49 10.01 -2.11
C TYR A 175 -6.51 8.94 -1.73
N LEU A 176 -6.71 7.97 -2.61
CA LEU A 176 -7.68 6.90 -2.46
C LEU A 176 -6.93 5.58 -2.27
N LEU A 177 -7.07 4.97 -1.08
CA LEU A 177 -6.44 3.67 -0.80
C LEU A 177 -7.34 2.54 -1.32
N ALA A 178 -6.95 1.92 -2.44
CA ALA A 178 -7.67 0.85 -3.12
C ALA A 178 -6.69 -0.25 -3.56
N VAL A 179 -6.09 -0.92 -2.58
CA VAL A 179 -4.99 -1.86 -2.76
C VAL A 179 -5.47 -3.15 -3.45
N GLU A 180 -4.83 -3.50 -4.56
CA GLU A 180 -5.30 -4.49 -5.54
C GLU A 180 -5.40 -5.92 -5.01
N ASN A 181 -4.55 -6.28 -4.04
CA ASN A 181 -4.48 -7.62 -3.45
C ASN A 181 -4.98 -7.69 -2.01
N ILE A 182 -5.66 -6.65 -1.54
CA ILE A 182 -6.29 -6.59 -0.21
C ILE A 182 -7.81 -6.42 -0.41
N PRO A 183 -8.66 -7.26 0.20
CA PRO A 183 -10.10 -7.15 -0.01
C PRO A 183 -10.67 -5.93 0.74
N GLY A 184 -11.84 -5.46 0.31
CA GLY A 184 -12.65 -4.53 1.09
C GLY A 184 -13.47 -5.27 2.14
N TRP A 185 -13.65 -4.69 3.33
CA TRP A 185 -14.50 -5.25 4.38
C TRP A 185 -15.71 -4.35 4.63
N TRP A 186 -16.89 -4.96 4.69
CA TRP A 186 -18.20 -4.24 4.73
C TRP A 186 -18.51 -3.41 3.48
N VAL A 187 -17.66 -3.52 2.46
CA VAL A 187 -17.74 -2.89 1.15
C VAL A 187 -17.28 -3.89 0.09
N PHE A 188 -17.70 -3.67 -1.16
CA PHE A 188 -17.28 -4.45 -2.31
C PHE A 188 -16.41 -3.58 -3.22
N MET A 189 -15.14 -3.97 -3.42
CA MET A 189 -14.18 -3.15 -4.18
C MET A 189 -14.64 -2.90 -5.62
N GLU A 190 -15.26 -3.90 -6.24
CA GLU A 190 -15.88 -3.82 -7.59
C GLU A 190 -16.90 -2.67 -7.70
N SER A 191 -17.63 -2.37 -6.62
CA SER A 191 -18.67 -1.35 -6.63
C SER A 191 -18.20 -0.01 -6.07
N ILE A 192 -17.30 -0.01 -5.08
CA ILE A 192 -16.98 1.21 -4.34
C ILE A 192 -16.18 2.20 -5.17
N VAL A 193 -15.23 1.72 -5.98
CA VAL A 193 -14.40 2.53 -6.87
C VAL A 193 -15.26 3.38 -7.82
N PRO A 194 -16.15 2.80 -8.65
CA PRO A 194 -16.99 3.60 -9.55
C PRO A 194 -17.97 4.53 -8.81
N PHE A 195 -18.41 4.17 -7.59
CA PHE A 195 -19.26 5.05 -6.80
C PHE A 195 -18.51 6.28 -6.27
N VAL A 196 -17.23 6.14 -5.89
CA VAL A 196 -16.40 7.28 -5.46
C VAL A 196 -16.10 8.19 -6.63
N GLU A 197 -15.72 7.65 -7.79
CA GLU A 197 -15.50 8.44 -9.03
C GLU A 197 -16.76 9.23 -9.42
N SER A 198 -17.91 8.56 -9.37
CA SER A 198 -19.21 9.19 -9.63
C SER A 198 -19.55 10.26 -8.59
N ALA A 199 -19.23 10.03 -7.31
CA ALA A 199 -19.46 11.00 -6.24
C ALA A 199 -18.60 12.26 -6.39
N ILE A 200 -17.33 12.12 -6.79
CA ILE A 200 -16.43 13.23 -7.09
C ILE A 200 -16.97 14.02 -8.28
N THR A 201 -17.33 13.34 -9.37
CA THR A 201 -17.87 14.00 -10.57
C THR A 201 -19.16 14.76 -10.27
N ASP A 202 -20.08 14.18 -9.48
CA ASP A 202 -21.33 14.83 -9.04
C ASP A 202 -21.05 16.03 -8.12
N LEU A 203 -20.02 15.94 -7.26
CA LEU A 203 -19.62 17.02 -6.38
C LEU A 203 -19.06 18.22 -7.16
N GLU A 204 -18.15 17.99 -8.10
CA GLU A 204 -17.57 19.02 -8.98
C GLU A 204 -18.65 19.66 -9.88
N ALA A 205 -19.55 18.85 -10.44
CA ALA A 205 -20.64 19.35 -11.29
C ALA A 205 -21.61 20.27 -10.53
N ARG A 206 -21.82 20.03 -9.23
CA ARG A 206 -22.67 20.86 -8.35
C ARG A 206 -21.97 22.12 -7.85
N ASN A 207 -20.65 22.12 -7.83
CA ASN A 207 -19.83 23.17 -7.23
C ASN A 207 -18.80 23.67 -8.27
N PRO A 208 -19.22 24.47 -9.27
CA PRO A 208 -18.30 25.02 -10.26
C PRO A 208 -17.17 25.79 -9.58
N GLY A 209 -15.94 25.41 -9.89
CA GLY A 209 -14.75 25.94 -9.24
C GLY A 209 -14.19 25.05 -8.12
N LEU A 210 -14.88 23.99 -7.69
CA LEU A 210 -14.23 22.91 -6.96
C LEU A 210 -13.69 21.89 -7.96
N ALA A 211 -12.42 21.53 -7.80
CA ALA A 211 -11.82 20.42 -8.52
C ALA A 211 -11.06 19.50 -7.54
N VAL A 212 -11.12 18.20 -7.79
CA VAL A 212 -10.46 17.18 -6.98
C VAL A 212 -9.53 16.38 -7.88
N ARG A 213 -8.23 16.47 -7.64
CA ARG A 213 -7.23 15.64 -8.31
C ARG A 213 -7.08 14.35 -7.52
N THR A 214 -7.40 13.22 -8.15
CA THR A 214 -7.39 11.91 -7.51
C THR A 214 -6.05 11.21 -7.71
N HIS A 215 -5.57 10.54 -6.66
CA HIS A 215 -4.36 9.72 -6.65
C HIS A 215 -4.72 8.33 -6.16
N TRP A 216 -4.65 7.32 -7.03
CA TRP A 216 -5.07 5.96 -6.70
C TRP A 216 -3.91 5.12 -6.18
N ILE A 217 -3.90 4.89 -4.87
CA ILE A 217 -2.92 4.04 -4.21
C ILE A 217 -3.39 2.59 -4.32
N THR A 218 -2.88 1.90 -5.34
CA THR A 218 -3.32 0.54 -5.73
C THR A 218 -2.37 -0.57 -5.30
N LYS A 219 -1.14 -0.24 -4.93
CA LYS A 219 -0.07 -1.20 -4.65
C LYS A 219 0.28 -1.15 -3.17
N ALA A 220 0.26 -2.26 -2.45
CA ALA A 220 0.72 -2.28 -1.05
C ALA A 220 2.22 -1.96 -0.98
N SER A 221 2.98 -2.70 -1.79
CA SER A 221 4.42 -2.63 -2.02
C SER A 221 4.74 -3.55 -3.22
N TYR A 222 5.99 -3.66 -3.63
CA TYR A 222 6.47 -4.68 -4.57
C TYR A 222 6.97 -5.91 -3.82
N GLY A 223 6.62 -7.11 -4.30
CA GLY A 223 7.00 -8.37 -3.66
C GLY A 223 8.46 -8.75 -3.94
N ARG A 224 9.14 -9.35 -2.94
CA ARG A 224 10.57 -9.70 -3.02
C ARG A 224 10.91 -10.74 -4.07
N SER A 225 10.14 -11.82 -4.17
CA SER A 225 10.32 -12.80 -5.24
C SER A 225 9.61 -12.31 -6.48
N GLU A 226 10.37 -11.82 -7.46
CA GLU A 226 9.85 -11.30 -8.72
C GLU A 226 9.12 -12.38 -9.55
N LEU A 227 9.43 -13.66 -9.31
CA LEU A 227 8.78 -14.79 -9.97
C LEU A 227 7.37 -15.11 -9.46
N TYR A 228 6.99 -14.66 -8.26
CA TYR A 228 5.73 -15.01 -7.62
C TYR A 228 4.50 -14.57 -8.44
N GLN A 229 3.61 -15.52 -8.73
CA GLN A 229 2.41 -15.33 -9.54
C GLN A 229 1.23 -16.12 -8.95
N PRO A 230 0.42 -15.51 -8.06
CA PRO A 230 -0.78 -16.16 -7.57
C PRO A 230 -1.81 -16.37 -8.70
N LEU A 231 -2.61 -17.43 -8.58
CA LEU A 231 -3.73 -17.72 -9.46
C LEU A 231 -4.92 -16.83 -9.11
N VAL A 232 -5.52 -16.21 -10.12
CA VAL A 232 -6.79 -15.48 -10.00
C VAL A 232 -7.74 -15.97 -11.08
N ASN A 233 -8.95 -16.38 -10.70
CA ASN A 233 -9.96 -16.85 -11.65
C ASN A 233 -10.86 -15.70 -12.15
N ASP A 234 -11.16 -15.68 -13.44
CA ASP A 234 -11.95 -14.65 -14.09
C ASP A 234 -13.05 -15.22 -15.01
N VAL A 235 -12.76 -16.30 -15.74
CA VAL A 235 -13.77 -17.00 -16.55
C VAL A 235 -14.58 -17.96 -15.70
N ASP A 236 -13.91 -18.90 -15.04
CA ASP A 236 -14.55 -19.90 -14.18
C ASP A 236 -14.78 -19.34 -12.78
N ASP A 237 -15.87 -19.75 -12.12
CA ASP A 237 -16.12 -19.32 -10.74
C ASP A 237 -15.17 -19.98 -9.73
N SER A 238 -15.22 -19.52 -8.48
CA SER A 238 -14.32 -19.96 -7.41
C SER A 238 -14.55 -21.39 -6.93
N LEU A 239 -15.64 -22.08 -7.32
CA LEU A 239 -15.95 -23.46 -6.93
C LEU A 239 -15.32 -24.51 -7.86
N VAL A 240 -14.96 -24.10 -9.08
CA VAL A 240 -14.22 -24.95 -10.03
C VAL A 240 -12.82 -25.26 -9.51
N ASP A 241 -12.32 -26.46 -9.81
CA ASP A 241 -10.99 -26.92 -9.41
C ASP A 241 -9.88 -25.92 -9.73
N LYS A 242 -9.04 -25.65 -8.73
CA LYS A 242 -7.93 -24.71 -8.83
C LYS A 242 -6.62 -25.47 -8.80
N GLN A 243 -5.86 -25.32 -9.88
CA GLN A 243 -4.65 -26.09 -10.13
C GLN A 243 -3.43 -25.61 -9.34
N PHE A 244 -3.51 -24.43 -8.72
CA PHE A 244 -2.39 -23.78 -8.05
C PHE A 244 -2.69 -23.47 -6.58
N VAL A 245 -1.67 -23.59 -5.73
CA VAL A 245 -1.80 -23.49 -4.27
C VAL A 245 -1.87 -22.05 -3.79
N TYR A 246 -1.13 -21.12 -4.41
CA TYR A 246 -1.27 -19.68 -4.15
C TYR A 246 -2.42 -19.17 -4.99
N TYR A 247 -3.58 -19.00 -4.37
CA TYR A 247 -4.85 -18.75 -5.05
C TYR A 247 -5.63 -17.61 -4.41
N TYR A 248 -6.05 -16.66 -5.23
CA TYR A 248 -6.93 -15.55 -4.90
C TYR A 248 -8.28 -15.73 -5.61
N PRO A 249 -9.38 -15.90 -4.86
CA PRO A 249 -10.71 -16.02 -5.45
C PRO A 249 -11.11 -14.74 -6.18
N GLY A 250 -11.21 -14.80 -7.51
CA GLY A 250 -11.69 -13.70 -8.34
C GLY A 250 -13.20 -13.80 -8.54
N ARG A 251 -13.62 -14.41 -9.66
CA ARG A 251 -15.03 -14.58 -10.00
C ARG A 251 -15.77 -15.47 -9.01
N MET A 252 -16.91 -14.99 -8.53
CA MET A 252 -17.77 -15.64 -7.56
C MET A 252 -18.91 -16.42 -8.24
N PRO A 253 -19.45 -17.47 -7.59
CA PRO A 253 -20.59 -18.22 -8.11
C PRO A 253 -21.84 -17.36 -8.24
N ALA A 254 -22.70 -17.68 -9.21
CA ALA A 254 -23.96 -16.98 -9.41
C ALA A 254 -24.82 -16.97 -8.13
N GLY A 255 -25.37 -15.80 -7.79
CA GLY A 255 -26.14 -15.60 -6.55
C GLY A 255 -25.32 -15.14 -5.34
N SER A 256 -24.00 -15.00 -5.48
CA SER A 256 -23.14 -14.33 -4.48
C SER A 256 -23.44 -12.83 -4.37
N ALA A 257 -23.01 -12.20 -3.27
CA ALA A 257 -23.26 -10.77 -3.03
C ALA A 257 -22.53 -9.82 -3.99
N SER A 258 -21.38 -10.24 -4.54
CA SER A 258 -20.67 -9.55 -5.64
C SER A 258 -20.31 -10.54 -6.74
N GLN A 259 -20.00 -10.02 -7.95
CA GLN A 259 -19.53 -10.86 -9.06
C GLN A 259 -18.07 -11.24 -8.88
N PHE A 260 -17.28 -10.33 -8.31
CA PHE A 260 -15.86 -10.55 -8.01
C PHE A 260 -15.58 -10.31 -6.53
N TYR A 261 -14.71 -11.14 -5.96
CA TYR A 261 -14.12 -10.89 -4.64
C TYR A 261 -12.80 -10.11 -4.81
N TYR A 262 -11.80 -10.72 -5.44
CA TYR A 262 -10.70 -9.99 -6.08
C TYR A 262 -11.07 -9.65 -7.53
N VAL A 263 -10.73 -8.45 -7.99
CA VAL A 263 -11.09 -7.96 -9.32
C VAL A 263 -9.88 -8.12 -10.26
N PRO A 264 -9.83 -9.14 -11.14
CA PRO A 264 -8.60 -9.50 -11.85
C PRO A 264 -8.04 -8.39 -12.73
N HIS A 265 -8.91 -7.58 -13.36
CA HIS A 265 -8.47 -6.48 -14.24
C HIS A 265 -7.92 -5.26 -13.47
N MET A 266 -8.18 -5.16 -12.17
CA MET A 266 -7.61 -4.13 -11.30
C MET A 266 -6.20 -4.51 -10.81
N ILE A 267 -5.85 -5.80 -10.83
CA ILE A 267 -4.51 -6.27 -10.46
C ILE A 267 -3.56 -6.06 -11.65
N LYS A 268 -2.59 -5.15 -11.49
CA LYS A 268 -1.56 -4.86 -12.50
C LYS A 268 -0.25 -5.61 -12.27
N ALA A 269 -0.13 -6.28 -11.13
CA ALA A 269 0.97 -7.19 -10.86
C ALA A 269 0.90 -8.46 -11.73
N ARG A 270 2.02 -9.18 -11.78
CA ARG A 270 2.09 -10.51 -12.40
C ARG A 270 1.16 -11.48 -11.68
N MET A 271 0.40 -12.24 -12.46
CA MET A 271 -0.51 -13.26 -11.96
C MET A 271 -0.75 -14.35 -13.01
N LEU A 272 -1.29 -15.48 -12.56
CA LEU A 272 -1.90 -16.47 -13.45
C LEU A 272 -3.40 -16.18 -13.54
N ARG A 273 -3.87 -15.55 -14.62
CA ARG A 273 -5.30 -15.32 -14.86
C ARG A 273 -5.88 -16.55 -15.56
N ASP A 274 -6.75 -17.28 -14.87
CA ASP A 274 -7.29 -18.57 -15.33
C ASP A 274 -6.20 -19.56 -15.77
N GLY A 275 -5.06 -19.56 -15.07
CA GLY A 275 -3.92 -20.42 -15.35
C GLY A 275 -2.96 -19.91 -16.45
N VAL A 276 -3.26 -18.76 -17.07
CA VAL A 276 -2.40 -18.14 -18.08
C VAL A 276 -1.68 -16.93 -17.48
N ALA A 277 -0.36 -16.82 -17.71
CA ALA A 277 0.42 -15.68 -17.24
C ALA A 277 -0.11 -14.36 -17.82
N ALA A 278 -0.34 -13.38 -16.95
CA ALA A 278 -0.77 -12.02 -17.31
C ALA A 278 0.17 -10.99 -16.69
N ASN A 279 0.22 -9.79 -17.28
CA ASN A 279 1.05 -8.65 -16.84
C ASN A 279 2.55 -9.01 -16.71
N GLY A 280 3.05 -9.92 -17.56
CA GLY A 280 4.46 -10.25 -17.67
C GLY A 280 5.29 -9.14 -18.32
N TYR A 281 6.58 -9.41 -18.51
CA TYR A 281 7.47 -8.50 -19.23
C TYR A 281 7.05 -8.37 -20.70
N ASP A 282 6.92 -7.13 -21.15
CA ASP A 282 6.74 -6.76 -22.55
C ASP A 282 7.43 -5.41 -22.75
N ILE A 283 8.32 -5.31 -23.73
CA ILE A 283 9.12 -4.08 -23.91
C ILE A 283 8.27 -2.85 -24.24
N ASP A 284 7.12 -3.04 -24.89
CA ASP A 284 6.27 -1.96 -25.38
C ASP A 284 5.10 -1.68 -24.44
N LEU A 285 4.61 -2.69 -23.72
CA LEU A 285 3.41 -2.62 -22.89
C LEU A 285 3.67 -2.72 -21.38
N ASN A 286 4.77 -3.36 -20.96
CA ASN A 286 5.10 -3.54 -19.54
C ASN A 286 6.60 -3.83 -19.32
N PRO A 287 7.48 -2.83 -19.52
CA PRO A 287 8.93 -3.03 -19.51
C PRO A 287 9.50 -3.32 -18.12
N MET A 288 8.73 -3.06 -17.06
CA MET A 288 9.11 -3.33 -15.67
C MET A 288 7.94 -4.02 -14.96
N PRO A 289 7.66 -5.30 -15.19
CA PRO A 289 6.61 -6.00 -14.46
C PRO A 289 6.98 -6.17 -12.97
N TYR A 290 5.98 -6.36 -12.10
CA TYR A 290 6.21 -6.51 -10.66
C TYR A 290 5.41 -7.66 -10.06
N ALA A 291 5.93 -8.25 -8.99
CA ALA A 291 5.23 -9.27 -8.21
C ALA A 291 4.44 -8.64 -7.05
N LEU A 292 3.35 -9.29 -6.64
CA LEU A 292 2.55 -8.86 -5.50
C LEU A 292 3.33 -9.01 -4.19
N ALA A 293 3.25 -7.98 -3.34
CA ALA A 293 3.62 -8.06 -1.94
C ALA A 293 2.42 -8.51 -1.10
N ASP A 294 2.51 -9.67 -0.46
CA ASP A 294 1.44 -10.25 0.37
C ASP A 294 1.99 -11.01 1.58
N TRP A 295 1.11 -11.71 2.31
CA TRP A 295 1.48 -12.56 3.45
C TRP A 295 2.56 -13.63 3.14
N PHE A 296 2.63 -14.11 1.89
CA PHE A 296 3.61 -15.09 1.47
C PHE A 296 4.87 -14.41 0.92
N ASN A 297 4.71 -13.57 -0.09
CA ASN A 297 5.78 -12.81 -0.72
C ASN A 297 5.89 -11.42 -0.10
N HIS A 298 6.66 -11.28 0.97
CA HIS A 298 6.78 -10.02 1.69
C HIS A 298 7.30 -8.86 0.81
N ALA A 299 7.07 -7.63 1.27
CA ALA A 299 7.53 -6.39 0.64
C ALA A 299 9.06 -6.36 0.45
N MET A 300 9.53 -5.83 -0.69
CA MET A 300 10.94 -5.47 -0.94
C MET A 300 11.50 -4.60 0.20
N ARG A 301 12.82 -4.47 0.32
CA ARG A 301 13.39 -3.46 1.24
C ARG A 301 13.11 -2.05 0.69
N LEU A 302 12.98 -1.04 1.54
CA LEU A 302 12.59 0.30 1.11
C LEU A 302 13.51 0.89 0.03
N PRO A 303 14.85 0.78 0.12
CA PRO A 303 15.73 1.32 -0.92
C PRO A 303 15.51 0.67 -2.29
N GLN A 304 15.35 -0.65 -2.33
CA GLN A 304 14.99 -1.41 -3.55
C GLN A 304 13.65 -0.95 -4.12
N GLU A 305 12.63 -0.90 -3.25
CA GLU A 305 11.27 -0.55 -3.65
C GLU A 305 11.22 0.85 -4.26
N ARG A 306 11.89 1.83 -3.63
CA ARG A 306 11.96 3.20 -4.14
C ARG A 306 12.71 3.27 -5.47
N ALA A 307 13.88 2.64 -5.58
CA ALA A 307 14.63 2.62 -6.83
C ALA A 307 13.83 2.00 -7.98
N PHE A 308 13.09 0.92 -7.70
CA PHE A 308 12.23 0.27 -8.68
C PHE A 308 11.01 1.13 -9.05
N HIS A 309 10.37 1.79 -8.07
CA HIS A 309 9.28 2.75 -8.30
C HIS A 309 9.73 3.92 -9.17
N ASP A 310 10.84 4.57 -8.82
CA ASP A 310 11.38 5.72 -9.54
C ASP A 310 11.70 5.38 -11.00
N ALA A 311 12.30 4.21 -11.24
CA ALA A 311 12.58 3.73 -12.60
C ALA A 311 11.29 3.51 -13.42
N ARG A 312 10.24 2.97 -12.82
CA ARG A 312 8.92 2.85 -13.48
C ARG A 312 8.33 4.22 -13.82
N VAL A 313 8.33 5.14 -12.87
CA VAL A 313 7.80 6.50 -13.06
C VAL A 313 8.55 7.22 -14.18
N GLN A 314 9.87 7.09 -14.24
CA GLN A 314 10.68 7.65 -15.32
C GLN A 314 10.27 7.11 -16.70
N LEU A 315 10.07 5.79 -16.82
CA LEU A 315 9.60 5.18 -18.08
C LEU A 315 8.20 5.65 -18.46
N ILE A 316 7.28 5.78 -17.50
CA ILE A 316 5.92 6.27 -17.74
C ILE A 316 5.95 7.72 -18.24
N ARG A 317 6.73 8.59 -17.60
CA ARG A 317 6.90 9.98 -18.02
C ARG A 317 7.50 10.07 -19.42
N GLN A 318 8.52 9.26 -19.72
CA GLN A 318 9.08 9.18 -21.06
C GLN A 318 8.03 8.72 -22.08
N ARG A 319 7.24 7.69 -21.78
CA ARG A 319 6.17 7.21 -22.67
C ARG A 319 5.12 8.28 -22.94
N ARG A 320 4.73 9.09 -21.94
CA ARG A 320 3.83 10.25 -22.12
C ARG A 320 4.42 11.29 -23.07
N LEU A 321 5.72 11.60 -22.91
CA LEU A 321 6.44 12.52 -23.82
C LEU A 321 6.48 11.99 -25.24
N ASP A 322 6.73 10.69 -25.43
CA ASP A 322 6.79 10.06 -26.75
C ASP A 322 5.42 10.10 -27.45
N ILE A 323 4.33 9.83 -26.71
CA ILE A 323 2.95 9.96 -27.22
C ILE A 323 2.66 11.40 -27.63
N ALA A 324 3.00 12.37 -26.79
CA ALA A 324 2.78 13.79 -27.09
C ALA A 324 3.61 14.25 -28.31
N ALA A 325 4.86 13.81 -28.42
CA ALA A 325 5.74 14.10 -29.55
C ALA A 325 5.22 13.49 -30.86
N ALA A 326 4.77 12.23 -30.83
CA ALA A 326 4.17 11.57 -31.98
C ALA A 326 2.92 12.31 -32.47
N ARG A 327 2.03 12.73 -31.55
CA ARG A 327 0.84 13.52 -31.88
C ARG A 327 1.20 14.87 -32.52
N ARG A 328 2.19 15.59 -31.99
CA ARG A 328 2.66 16.87 -32.58
C ARG A 328 3.31 16.68 -33.97
N GLY A 329 4.03 15.58 -34.16
CA GLY A 329 4.69 15.26 -35.43
C GLY A 329 3.78 14.64 -36.48
N GLY A 330 2.53 14.33 -36.16
CA GLY A 330 1.61 13.61 -37.05
C GLY A 330 1.97 12.13 -37.26
N PHE A 331 2.72 11.52 -36.33
CA PHE A 331 3.08 10.11 -36.33
C PHE A 331 2.09 9.29 -35.50
N THR A 332 2.00 7.97 -35.77
CA THR A 332 1.24 7.04 -34.92
C THR A 332 1.85 7.00 -33.52
N PRO A 333 1.09 7.34 -32.46
CA PRO A 333 1.60 7.28 -31.09
C PRO A 333 1.93 5.84 -30.67
N PRO A 334 2.99 5.63 -29.87
CA PRO A 334 3.22 4.33 -29.24
C PRO A 334 2.04 3.98 -28.31
N PRO A 335 1.76 2.69 -28.06
CA PRO A 335 0.72 2.29 -27.13
C PRO A 335 1.05 2.77 -25.72
N GLU A 336 0.03 2.98 -24.90
CA GLU A 336 0.23 3.19 -23.46
C GLU A 336 0.69 1.90 -22.79
N PHE A 337 1.43 2.02 -21.68
CA PHE A 337 1.72 0.86 -20.85
C PHE A 337 0.45 0.31 -20.21
N THR A 338 0.50 -0.96 -19.84
CA THR A 338 -0.58 -1.67 -19.13
C THR A 338 -0.91 -1.00 -17.79
N ASP A 339 0.08 -0.34 -17.20
CA ASP A 339 -0.03 0.47 -16.00
C ASP A 339 0.70 1.82 -16.20
N MET A 340 -0.08 2.89 -16.29
CA MET A 340 0.40 4.28 -16.46
C MET A 340 0.37 5.07 -15.14
N SER A 341 0.25 4.39 -13.99
CA SER A 341 0.22 5.02 -12.66
C SER A 341 1.62 5.50 -12.23
N GLU A 342 1.70 6.76 -11.81
CA GLU A 342 2.93 7.34 -11.23
C GLU A 342 2.88 7.36 -9.69
N GLU A 343 1.73 6.99 -9.12
CA GLU A 343 1.45 7.04 -7.70
C GLU A 343 2.37 6.10 -6.90
N PRO A 344 2.77 6.51 -5.67
CA PRO A 344 3.59 5.67 -4.80
C PRO A 344 2.83 4.41 -4.39
N THR A 345 3.59 3.39 -3.99
CA THR A 345 3.02 2.27 -3.22
C THR A 345 2.54 2.79 -1.86
N LEU A 346 1.66 2.02 -1.20
CA LEU A 346 1.15 2.36 0.12
C LEU A 346 2.27 2.52 1.15
N ARG A 347 3.31 1.67 1.06
CA ARG A 347 4.49 1.81 1.92
C ARG A 347 5.23 3.12 1.67
N LEU A 348 5.51 3.47 0.42
CA LEU A 348 6.22 4.71 0.07
C LEU A 348 5.44 5.94 0.53
N LEU A 349 4.11 5.95 0.34
CA LEU A 349 3.23 6.99 0.88
C LEU A 349 3.37 7.13 2.40
N TYR A 350 3.29 6.01 3.14
CA TYR A 350 3.40 6.03 4.60
C TYR A 350 4.81 6.43 5.08
N GLU A 351 5.86 6.00 4.39
CA GLU A 351 7.23 6.41 4.68
C GLU A 351 7.42 7.91 4.45
N ASP A 352 6.96 8.43 3.31
CA ASP A 352 7.17 9.83 2.93
C ASP A 352 6.33 10.76 3.82
N MET A 353 5.12 10.38 4.23
CA MET A 353 4.38 11.15 5.25
C MET A 353 5.11 11.23 6.61
N ASN A 354 6.02 10.31 6.91
CA ASN A 354 6.82 10.36 8.14
C ASN A 354 8.15 11.09 7.94
N THR A 355 8.80 10.95 6.79
CA THR A 355 10.15 11.46 6.51
C THR A 355 10.18 12.78 5.75
N ASP A 356 9.23 13.01 4.86
CA ASP A 356 8.97 14.26 4.13
C ASP A 356 7.48 14.65 4.22
N PRO A 357 6.97 14.98 5.43
CA PRO A 357 5.57 15.31 5.63
C PRO A 357 5.09 16.52 4.83
N ASP A 358 6.00 17.40 4.41
CA ASP A 358 5.67 18.61 3.64
C ASP A 358 5.21 18.28 2.22
N ALA A 359 5.70 17.19 1.63
CA ALA A 359 5.20 16.67 0.35
C ALA A 359 3.72 16.27 0.41
N TYR A 360 3.22 15.93 1.60
CA TYR A 360 1.84 15.48 1.83
C TYR A 360 1.04 16.42 2.74
N ARG A 361 1.50 17.67 2.90
CA ARG A 361 0.92 18.58 3.88
C ARG A 361 -0.56 18.85 3.59
N ASN A 362 -1.40 18.50 4.56
CA ASN A 362 -2.86 18.58 4.52
C ASN A 362 -3.51 17.72 3.42
N ALA A 363 -2.87 16.63 2.97
CA ALA A 363 -3.45 15.69 2.01
C ALA A 363 -4.82 15.15 2.48
N TRP A 364 -5.74 14.94 1.54
CA TRP A 364 -6.99 14.23 1.83
C TRP A 364 -6.79 12.74 1.55
N ILE A 365 -7.14 11.89 2.50
CA ILE A 365 -6.89 10.44 2.40
C ILE A 365 -8.16 9.67 2.77
N ILE A 366 -8.67 8.85 1.84
CA ILE A 366 -9.79 7.95 2.09
C ILE A 366 -9.32 6.51 2.01
N ASN A 367 -9.50 5.75 3.08
CA ASN A 367 -9.38 4.30 3.05
C ASN A 367 -10.66 3.65 2.50
N LEU A 368 -10.59 3.11 1.27
CA LEU A 368 -11.74 2.49 0.60
C LEU A 368 -12.01 1.04 1.02
N HIS A 369 -11.19 0.46 1.90
CA HIS A 369 -11.36 -0.92 2.37
C HIS A 369 -12.35 -1.07 3.53
N GLY A 370 -13.06 0.00 3.93
CA GLY A 370 -14.08 -0.03 4.98
C GLY A 370 -13.47 -0.16 6.38
N GLU A 371 -13.89 -1.18 7.13
CA GLU A 371 -13.37 -1.45 8.49
C GLU A 371 -11.95 -2.04 8.49
N LEU A 372 -11.47 -2.49 7.33
CA LEU A 372 -10.15 -3.06 7.16
C LEU A 372 -9.12 -1.95 6.90
N LEU A 373 -8.01 -1.96 7.65
CA LEU A 373 -6.85 -1.14 7.32
C LEU A 373 -5.89 -1.94 6.44
N PRO A 374 -5.62 -1.52 5.19
CA PRO A 374 -4.58 -2.14 4.38
C PRO A 374 -3.19 -1.77 4.91
N MET A 375 -2.30 -2.75 5.00
CA MET A 375 -0.90 -2.57 5.37
C MET A 375 0.02 -3.41 4.46
N PRO A 376 1.19 -2.89 4.06
CA PRO A 376 2.20 -3.72 3.38
C PRO A 376 2.76 -4.80 4.31
N ALA A 377 3.07 -5.97 3.75
CA ALA A 377 3.69 -7.09 4.45
C ALA A 377 5.22 -6.86 4.67
N MET A 378 5.56 -5.97 5.60
CA MET A 378 6.94 -5.49 5.81
C MET A 378 7.78 -6.38 6.73
N ARG A 379 9.08 -6.49 6.41
CA ARG A 379 10.14 -6.86 7.34
C ARG A 379 11.46 -6.23 6.90
N ASN A 380 12.36 -6.03 7.84
CA ASN A 380 13.54 -5.20 7.68
C ASN A 380 14.85 -5.97 7.48
N TYR A 381 14.83 -7.28 7.21
CA TYR A 381 16.01 -8.07 6.83
C TYR A 381 15.73 -8.83 5.53
N SER A 382 16.79 -9.17 4.79
CA SER A 382 16.70 -9.69 3.42
C SER A 382 16.61 -11.21 3.36
N ASP A 383 16.14 -11.71 2.22
CA ASP A 383 16.12 -13.14 1.93
C ASP A 383 17.49 -13.64 1.49
N ALA A 384 17.78 -14.91 1.74
CA ALA A 384 19.03 -15.49 1.30
C ALA A 384 19.02 -15.74 -0.22
N ALA A 385 20.14 -15.43 -0.87
CA ALA A 385 20.36 -15.81 -2.25
C ALA A 385 20.44 -17.34 -2.35
N LYS A 386 19.85 -17.88 -3.42
CA LYS A 386 19.77 -19.31 -3.68
C LYS A 386 19.92 -19.62 -5.16
N LEU A 387 20.47 -20.80 -5.44
CA LEU A 387 20.65 -21.31 -6.79
C LEU A 387 20.07 -22.73 -6.91
N PRO A 388 18.73 -22.86 -6.91
CA PRO A 388 18.05 -24.13 -6.66
C PRO A 388 18.33 -25.24 -7.68
N ASP A 389 18.63 -24.88 -8.93
CA ASP A 389 18.89 -25.78 -10.05
C ASP A 389 20.32 -26.36 -10.04
N GLN A 390 21.29 -25.64 -9.49
CA GLN A 390 22.72 -26.01 -9.56
C GLN A 390 23.31 -26.35 -8.19
N LEU A 391 22.84 -25.71 -7.13
CA LEU A 391 23.24 -25.95 -5.74
C LEU A 391 21.99 -26.05 -4.84
N PRO A 392 21.16 -27.10 -5.01
CA PRO A 392 19.94 -27.27 -4.24
C PRO A 392 20.22 -27.33 -2.73
N GLY A 393 19.35 -26.68 -1.97
CA GLY A 393 19.40 -26.64 -0.52
C GLY A 393 20.47 -25.72 0.04
N VAL A 394 21.23 -24.98 -0.76
CA VAL A 394 22.24 -24.01 -0.29
C VAL A 394 21.64 -22.60 -0.27
N ARG A 395 21.93 -21.86 0.80
CA ARG A 395 21.54 -20.46 1.00
C ARG A 395 22.73 -19.62 1.43
N VAL A 396 22.83 -18.41 0.93
CA VAL A 396 23.86 -17.43 1.34
C VAL A 396 23.23 -16.06 1.59
N VAL A 397 23.64 -15.38 2.66
CA VAL A 397 23.16 -14.04 3.00
C VAL A 397 24.21 -13.32 3.82
N SER A 398 24.31 -12.00 3.68
CA SER A 398 25.10 -11.17 4.59
C SER A 398 24.25 -10.10 5.24
N HIS A 399 24.50 -9.82 6.52
CA HIS A 399 23.80 -8.79 7.28
C HIS A 399 24.79 -7.93 8.05
N PRO A 400 24.64 -6.59 8.05
CA PRO A 400 25.36 -5.77 8.99
C PRO A 400 24.86 -6.03 10.42
N GLU A 401 25.74 -5.83 11.40
CA GLU A 401 25.41 -6.01 12.82
C GLU A 401 24.39 -4.97 13.32
N GLU A 402 24.34 -3.80 12.69
CA GLU A 402 23.47 -2.66 13.03
C GLU A 402 22.77 -2.12 11.79
N LEU A 403 21.54 -1.65 11.98
CA LEU A 403 20.79 -0.93 10.97
C LEU A 403 21.30 0.51 10.87
N HIS A 404 21.55 1.15 12.02
CA HIS A 404 22.23 2.43 12.14
C HIS A 404 23.65 2.22 12.69
N THR A 405 24.66 2.64 11.94
CA THR A 405 26.03 2.74 12.45
C THR A 405 26.40 4.22 12.48
N ALA A 406 26.91 4.73 13.60
CA ALA A 406 27.36 6.11 13.68
C ALA A 406 28.54 6.34 12.71
N ASP A 407 28.65 7.53 12.13
CA ASP A 407 29.76 7.91 11.25
C ASP A 407 31.15 7.85 11.94
N THR A 408 31.16 7.75 13.27
CA THR A 408 32.35 7.54 14.11
C THR A 408 32.66 6.08 14.42
N ASP A 409 31.79 5.15 14.05
CA ASP A 409 31.91 3.72 14.37
C ASP A 409 32.22 2.88 13.13
N ASP A 410 32.77 1.69 13.35
CA ASP A 410 33.09 0.75 12.29
C ASP A 410 31.84 -0.07 11.91
N VAL A 411 31.66 -0.32 10.61
CA VAL A 411 30.60 -1.21 10.13
C VAL A 411 31.09 -2.66 10.16
N TYR A 412 30.34 -3.54 10.81
CA TYR A 412 30.59 -4.98 10.82
C TYR A 412 29.53 -5.71 9.99
N LEU A 413 29.98 -6.48 8.99
CA LEU A 413 29.15 -7.33 8.15
C LEU A 413 29.38 -8.81 8.48
N ARG A 414 28.31 -9.54 8.75
CA ARG A 414 28.32 -10.99 9.00
C ARG A 414 27.81 -11.75 7.80
N VAL A 415 28.54 -12.77 7.39
CA VAL A 415 28.19 -13.58 6.21
C VAL A 415 27.82 -14.99 6.64
N TYR A 416 26.67 -15.46 6.18
CA TYR A 416 26.09 -16.75 6.52
C TYR A 416 25.97 -17.61 5.26
N SER A 417 26.32 -18.89 5.42
CA SER A 417 25.99 -19.94 4.46
C SER A 417 25.44 -21.14 5.20
N TYR A 418 24.28 -21.62 4.78
CA TYR A 418 23.56 -22.69 5.48
C TYR A 418 22.81 -23.59 4.50
N THR A 419 22.48 -24.81 4.95
CA THR A 419 21.62 -25.72 4.19
C THR A 419 20.17 -25.71 4.69
N THR A 420 19.23 -25.78 3.75
CA THR A 420 17.80 -26.00 3.98
C THR A 420 17.36 -27.45 3.70
N ASP A 421 18.31 -28.36 3.41
CA ASP A 421 18.01 -29.77 3.10
C ASP A 421 17.36 -30.47 4.32
N LEU A 422 16.18 -31.06 4.09
CA LEU A 422 15.42 -31.76 5.13
C LEU A 422 16.14 -32.99 5.68
N THR A 423 17.04 -33.60 4.92
CA THR A 423 17.89 -34.71 5.38
C THR A 423 18.84 -34.23 6.47
N TYR A 424 19.39 -33.01 6.35
CA TYR A 424 20.22 -32.41 7.40
C TYR A 424 19.40 -32.06 8.65
N VAL A 425 18.17 -31.58 8.45
CA VAL A 425 17.24 -31.28 9.54
C VAL A 425 16.88 -32.54 10.33
N THR A 426 16.56 -33.64 9.65
CA THR A 426 16.03 -34.86 10.27
C THR A 426 17.09 -35.87 10.69
N ASN A 427 18.14 -36.06 9.88
CA ASN A 427 19.19 -37.04 10.14
C ASN A 427 20.56 -36.49 9.69
N ARG A 428 21.11 -35.62 10.53
CA ARG A 428 22.41 -34.99 10.31
C ARG A 428 23.54 -36.00 10.07
N ALA A 429 23.57 -37.12 10.80
CA ALA A 429 24.62 -38.14 10.62
C ALA A 429 24.55 -38.76 9.21
N ALA A 430 23.33 -39.06 8.72
CA ALA A 430 23.13 -39.52 7.36
C ALA A 430 23.54 -38.46 6.34
N TYR A 431 23.15 -37.20 6.52
CA TYR A 431 23.55 -36.10 5.63
C TYR A 431 25.07 -35.95 5.54
N LEU A 432 25.77 -35.96 6.68
CA LEU A 432 27.23 -35.83 6.73
C LEU A 432 27.96 -37.03 6.09
N ALA A 433 27.34 -38.21 6.09
CA ALA A 433 27.88 -39.42 5.44
C ALA A 433 27.67 -39.44 3.92
N LEU A 434 26.76 -38.62 3.37
CA LEU A 434 26.53 -38.55 1.93
C LEU A 434 27.73 -37.90 1.20
N PRO A 435 27.98 -38.27 -0.07
CA PRO A 435 28.95 -37.58 -0.92
C PRO A 435 28.63 -36.09 -1.08
N GLU A 436 29.65 -35.23 -1.18
CA GLU A 436 29.47 -33.77 -1.25
C GLU A 436 28.69 -33.28 -2.48
N ASN A 437 28.76 -34.02 -3.59
CA ASN A 437 27.98 -33.73 -4.80
C ASN A 437 26.47 -34.00 -4.63
N VAL A 438 26.08 -34.68 -3.55
CA VAL A 438 24.68 -34.94 -3.18
C VAL A 438 24.26 -34.07 -2.00
N ALA A 439 25.16 -33.90 -1.02
CA ALA A 439 24.94 -33.15 0.21
C ALA A 439 26.07 -32.12 0.39
N PRO A 440 25.93 -30.89 -0.14
CA PRO A 440 26.97 -29.87 -0.06
C PRO A 440 27.31 -29.50 1.39
N LYS A 441 28.54 -29.78 1.81
CA LYS A 441 29.04 -29.44 3.15
C LYS A 441 29.79 -28.10 3.16
N LEU A 442 30.32 -27.73 2.00
CA LEU A 442 31.07 -26.52 1.71
C LEU A 442 30.54 -25.91 0.42
N MET A 443 30.75 -24.60 0.25
CA MET A 443 30.56 -23.95 -1.04
C MET A 443 31.49 -24.60 -2.08
N ALA A 444 30.96 -24.84 -3.28
CA ALA A 444 31.77 -25.40 -4.37
C ALA A 444 32.92 -24.45 -4.72
N ALA A 445 34.08 -25.00 -5.07
CA ALA A 445 35.29 -24.20 -5.29
C ALA A 445 35.16 -23.19 -6.44
N ASP A 446 34.36 -23.53 -7.46
CA ASP A 446 34.01 -22.70 -8.60
C ASP A 446 32.82 -21.76 -8.35
N ARG A 447 32.16 -21.91 -7.19
CA ARG A 447 30.97 -21.13 -6.79
C ARG A 447 31.12 -20.58 -5.36
N PRO A 448 32.09 -19.70 -5.11
CA PRO A 448 32.25 -19.03 -3.82
C PRO A 448 31.04 -18.14 -3.49
N ILE A 449 30.97 -17.67 -2.24
CA ILE A 449 30.04 -16.58 -1.90
C ILE A 449 30.62 -15.29 -2.47
N ALA A 450 29.83 -14.55 -3.23
CA ALA A 450 30.20 -13.23 -3.73
C ALA A 450 29.48 -12.15 -2.91
N ILE A 451 30.22 -11.10 -2.57
CA ILE A 451 29.71 -9.87 -1.95
C ILE A 451 30.14 -8.69 -2.80
N GLU A 452 29.18 -8.02 -3.42
CA GLU A 452 29.39 -6.74 -4.10
C GLU A 452 29.03 -5.59 -3.15
N ILE A 453 29.91 -4.59 -3.07
CA ILE A 453 29.73 -3.35 -2.31
C ILE A 453 29.82 -2.19 -3.31
N PRO A 454 28.67 -1.65 -3.76
CA PRO A 454 28.64 -0.55 -4.71
C PRO A 454 29.22 0.75 -4.13
N ASN A 455 29.86 1.54 -4.99
CA ASN A 455 30.40 2.88 -4.76
C ASN A 455 31.50 2.99 -3.69
N VAL A 456 32.11 1.88 -3.29
CA VAL A 456 33.23 1.86 -2.34
C VAL A 456 34.38 1.02 -2.91
N ASP A 457 35.59 1.57 -2.92
CA ASP A 457 36.83 0.85 -3.27
C ASP A 457 37.55 0.41 -1.99
N LEU A 458 37.47 -0.90 -1.70
CA LEU A 458 38.13 -1.52 -0.55
C LEU A 458 39.45 -2.19 -0.93
N THR A 459 40.02 -1.89 -2.09
CA THR A 459 41.30 -2.44 -2.53
C THR A 459 42.51 -1.62 -2.06
N ASP A 460 43.68 -2.25 -2.02
CA ASP A 460 44.96 -1.63 -1.66
C ASP A 460 45.50 -0.64 -2.72
N GLY A 461 44.86 -0.57 -3.90
CA GLY A 461 45.14 0.44 -4.90
C GLY A 461 44.70 1.84 -4.43
N ILE A 462 45.51 2.87 -4.68
CA ILE A 462 45.11 4.26 -4.43
C ILE A 462 44.25 4.74 -5.62
N ASN A 463 43.03 5.21 -5.35
CA ASN A 463 42.13 5.87 -6.33
C ASN A 463 41.92 5.06 -7.62
N GLY A 464 41.75 3.74 -7.51
CA GLY A 464 41.65 2.86 -8.68
C GLY A 464 42.91 2.83 -9.56
N SER A 465 44.11 3.01 -9.01
CA SER A 465 45.36 2.76 -9.74
C SER A 465 45.45 1.30 -10.19
N THR A 466 45.79 1.03 -11.45
CA THR A 466 46.08 -0.32 -11.97
C THR A 466 47.33 -0.97 -11.36
N ASN A 467 48.03 -0.26 -10.46
CA ASN A 467 49.25 -0.74 -9.81
C ASN A 467 48.99 -1.35 -8.40
N GLY A 468 47.72 -1.48 -7.97
CA GLY A 468 47.37 -2.23 -6.76
C GLY A 468 47.52 -3.74 -6.97
N THR A 469 47.80 -4.48 -5.90
CA THR A 469 48.00 -5.94 -5.94
C THR A 469 46.68 -6.73 -5.92
N ASN A 470 45.55 -6.08 -6.21
CA ASN A 470 44.19 -6.55 -5.87
C ASN A 470 44.08 -6.94 -4.38
N GLY A 471 44.91 -6.38 -3.51
CA GLY A 471 44.86 -6.68 -2.08
C GLY A 471 43.79 -5.87 -1.36
N LEU A 472 43.57 -6.20 -0.09
CA LEU A 472 42.61 -5.51 0.77
C LEU A 472 43.19 -4.17 1.26
N ALA A 473 42.39 -3.10 1.26
CA ALA A 473 42.80 -1.80 1.76
C ALA A 473 43.32 -1.88 3.21
N PRO A 474 44.34 -1.09 3.58
CA PRO A 474 44.80 -1.02 4.97
C PRO A 474 43.62 -0.70 5.91
N ASP A 475 43.56 -1.39 7.05
CA ASP A 475 42.51 -1.30 8.10
C ASP A 475 41.16 -1.99 7.80
N VAL A 476 40.89 -2.46 6.57
CA VAL A 476 39.75 -3.36 6.32
C VAL A 476 40.14 -4.77 6.75
N GLU A 477 39.26 -5.48 7.46
CA GLU A 477 39.54 -6.83 7.96
C GLU A 477 38.49 -7.83 7.47
N ILE A 478 38.95 -8.99 6.99
CA ILE A 478 38.10 -10.15 6.67
C ILE A 478 38.54 -11.32 7.53
N SER A 479 37.64 -11.81 8.38
CA SER A 479 37.89 -12.89 9.32
C SER A 479 36.97 -14.07 9.08
N GLY A 480 37.51 -15.29 9.06
CA GLY A 480 36.74 -16.52 9.05
C GLY A 480 36.45 -17.01 10.46
N ILE A 481 35.22 -17.40 10.75
CA ILE A 481 34.82 -17.96 12.05
C ILE A 481 34.92 -19.49 11.99
N THR A 482 35.83 -20.04 12.79
CA THR A 482 36.07 -21.49 12.83
C THR A 482 34.99 -22.22 13.62
N GLY A 483 34.43 -23.31 13.10
CA GLY A 483 33.49 -24.16 13.84
C GLY A 483 32.50 -24.84 12.90
N GLY A 484 32.89 -26.01 12.38
CA GLY A 484 32.12 -26.70 11.36
C GLY A 484 32.88 -27.86 10.72
N THR A 485 32.59 -28.13 9.45
CA THR A 485 33.24 -29.16 8.61
C THR A 485 34.52 -28.62 7.98
N ASP A 486 35.58 -29.41 7.86
CA ASP A 486 36.80 -29.03 7.13
C ASP A 486 36.69 -29.29 5.61
N ARG A 487 37.77 -29.06 4.85
CA ARG A 487 37.78 -29.29 3.38
C ARG A 487 37.49 -30.72 2.97
N SER A 488 37.79 -31.72 3.80
CA SER A 488 37.53 -33.13 3.44
C SER A 488 36.06 -33.51 3.50
N GLY A 489 35.19 -32.56 3.86
CA GLY A 489 33.80 -32.82 4.17
C GLY A 489 33.62 -33.55 5.50
N ALA A 490 34.71 -33.73 6.26
CA ALA A 490 34.66 -34.37 7.57
C ALA A 490 34.23 -33.37 8.64
N ALA A 491 33.44 -33.86 9.61
CA ALA A 491 33.00 -33.10 10.76
C ALA A 491 34.19 -32.83 11.72
N VAL A 492 35.05 -31.90 11.33
CA VAL A 492 36.31 -31.56 11.98
C VAL A 492 36.44 -30.04 11.97
N PRO A 493 36.75 -29.38 13.11
CA PRO A 493 36.95 -27.94 13.09
C PRO A 493 38.15 -27.60 12.19
N TYR A 494 38.11 -26.46 11.49
CA TYR A 494 39.21 -25.94 10.64
C TYR A 494 40.57 -25.78 11.35
N SER A 495 40.70 -26.20 12.61
CA SER A 495 41.84 -26.00 13.50
C SER A 495 42.57 -27.28 13.92
N THR A 496 42.43 -28.42 13.24
CA THR A 496 43.07 -29.69 13.69
C THR A 496 44.59 -29.80 13.46
N GLY A 497 45.31 -28.70 13.23
CA GLY A 497 46.78 -28.77 13.22
C GLY A 497 47.57 -27.55 12.76
N LEU A 498 46.93 -26.45 12.37
CA LEU A 498 47.60 -25.19 12.04
C LEU A 498 46.91 -24.07 12.82
N VAL A 499 47.70 -23.24 13.50
CA VAL A 499 47.31 -21.95 14.11
C VAL A 499 46.25 -21.28 13.23
N PRO A 500 45.18 -20.64 13.76
CA PRO A 500 44.17 -19.95 12.95
C PRO A 500 44.89 -19.07 11.93
N ILE A 501 44.96 -19.53 10.68
CA ILE A 501 45.60 -18.75 9.62
C ILE A 501 44.54 -17.73 9.27
N PRO A 502 44.78 -16.42 9.47
CA PRO A 502 43.86 -15.40 8.99
C PRO A 502 43.58 -15.68 7.51
N PRO A 503 42.34 -15.54 7.02
CA PRO A 503 42.06 -15.68 5.60
C PRO A 503 43.04 -14.81 4.82
N ARG A 504 43.71 -15.39 3.82
CA ARG A 504 44.74 -14.68 3.06
C ARG A 504 44.27 -14.44 1.63
N HIS A 505 44.49 -13.21 1.17
CA HIS A 505 44.33 -12.82 -0.23
C HIS A 505 45.23 -13.64 -1.18
N THR A 506 46.44 -14.01 -0.74
CA THR A 506 47.41 -14.77 -1.55
C THR A 506 47.81 -16.05 -0.83
N LEU A 507 47.52 -17.18 -1.46
CA LEU A 507 47.83 -18.52 -0.97
C LEU A 507 48.46 -19.34 -2.11
N THR A 508 49.37 -20.25 -1.76
CA THR A 508 49.80 -21.28 -2.73
C THR A 508 48.62 -22.19 -3.08
N ALA A 509 48.62 -22.84 -4.25
CA ALA A 509 47.57 -23.78 -4.65
C ALA A 509 47.31 -24.88 -3.58
N LEU A 510 48.35 -25.28 -2.84
CA LEU A 510 48.28 -26.22 -1.70
C LEU A 510 47.59 -25.62 -0.46
N GLN A 511 47.73 -24.31 -0.20
CA GLN A 511 47.09 -23.63 0.92
C GLN A 511 45.65 -23.22 0.61
N GLN A 512 45.36 -22.76 -0.63
CA GLN A 512 43.98 -22.54 -1.11
C GLN A 512 43.14 -23.82 -0.98
N ALA A 513 43.82 -24.95 -1.09
CA ALA A 513 43.33 -26.31 -0.90
C ALA A 513 43.15 -26.74 0.57
N SER A 514 43.21 -25.88 1.59
CA SER A 514 43.03 -26.34 2.99
C SER A 514 42.39 -25.34 3.95
N VAL A 515 42.23 -24.07 3.55
CA VAL A 515 41.67 -23.03 4.43
C VAL A 515 40.61 -22.19 3.74
N MET A 516 39.72 -21.61 4.54
CA MET A 516 38.88 -20.48 4.13
C MET A 516 39.79 -19.34 3.65
N HIS A 517 39.51 -18.80 2.46
CA HIS A 517 40.28 -17.70 1.86
C HIS A 517 39.38 -16.80 1.02
N TYR A 518 39.89 -15.65 0.61
CA TYR A 518 39.14 -14.69 -0.19
C TYR A 518 39.97 -14.13 -1.34
N SER A 519 39.28 -13.62 -2.37
CA SER A 519 39.83 -12.68 -3.33
C SER A 519 39.02 -11.39 -3.30
N ILE A 520 39.64 -10.28 -3.68
CA ILE A 520 38.98 -8.98 -3.77
C ILE A 520 39.39 -8.30 -5.06
N GLU A 521 38.46 -7.60 -5.69
CA GLU A 521 38.74 -6.73 -6.82
C GLU A 521 37.83 -5.52 -6.80
N TYR A 522 38.27 -4.43 -7.44
CA TYR A 522 37.45 -3.25 -7.67
C TYR A 522 37.15 -3.14 -9.16
N ASP A 523 35.86 -3.24 -9.50
CA ASP A 523 35.38 -3.03 -10.86
C ASP A 523 35.12 -1.53 -11.08
N LYS A 524 35.99 -0.87 -11.85
CA LYS A 524 35.86 0.57 -12.15
C LYS A 524 34.66 0.90 -13.05
N VAL A 525 34.20 -0.05 -13.86
CA VAL A 525 33.06 0.15 -14.76
C VAL A 525 31.78 0.16 -13.94
N ARG A 526 31.63 -0.82 -13.04
CA ARG A 526 30.49 -0.91 -12.12
C ARG A 526 30.60 0.01 -10.91
N ARG A 527 31.82 0.50 -10.65
CA ARG A 527 32.19 1.28 -9.46
C ARG A 527 31.88 0.51 -8.18
N SER A 528 32.28 -0.76 -8.12
CA SER A 528 31.97 -1.63 -6.99
C SER A 528 33.15 -2.51 -6.58
N THR A 529 33.26 -2.78 -5.29
CA THR A 529 34.17 -3.81 -4.77
C THR A 529 33.46 -5.17 -4.83
N LEU A 530 34.11 -6.17 -5.40
CA LEU A 530 33.71 -7.57 -5.34
C LEU A 530 34.63 -8.34 -4.39
N ILE A 531 34.05 -9.03 -3.41
CA ILE A 531 34.74 -9.97 -2.52
C ILE A 531 34.22 -11.38 -2.80
N LEU A 532 35.11 -12.33 -3.08
CA LEU A 532 34.77 -13.74 -3.23
C LEU A 532 35.30 -14.53 -2.03
N LEU A 533 34.43 -15.31 -1.38
CA LEU A 533 34.71 -16.07 -0.16
C LEU A 533 34.67 -17.58 -0.45
N TYR A 534 35.85 -18.20 -0.47
CA TYR A 534 36.06 -19.59 -0.85
C TYR A 534 36.09 -20.55 0.33
N ASN A 535 35.77 -21.82 0.06
CA ASN A 535 35.74 -22.90 1.05
C ASN A 535 34.86 -22.58 2.26
N SER A 536 33.77 -21.82 2.07
CA SER A 536 32.84 -21.43 3.13
C SER A 536 31.97 -22.62 3.56
N PRO A 537 31.85 -22.95 4.86
CA PRO A 537 31.01 -24.07 5.28
C PRO A 537 29.52 -23.82 5.14
N VAL A 538 28.81 -24.77 4.55
CA VAL A 538 27.35 -24.76 4.44
C VAL A 538 26.70 -25.42 5.67
N VAL A 539 27.45 -26.26 6.39
CA VAL A 539 27.02 -26.87 7.65
C VAL A 539 28.01 -26.55 8.76
N SER A 540 27.54 -26.53 10.00
CA SER A 540 28.34 -26.22 11.19
C SER A 540 28.22 -27.32 12.25
N PRO A 541 28.72 -28.53 11.96
CA PRO A 541 28.60 -29.64 12.88
C PRO A 541 29.18 -29.34 14.27
N TRP A 542 28.47 -29.76 15.33
CA TRP A 542 29.02 -29.90 16.68
C TRP A 542 30.19 -30.90 16.70
N VAL A 543 31.41 -30.40 16.92
CA VAL A 543 32.65 -31.15 16.79
C VAL A 543 33.58 -30.89 17.97
N GLN A 544 34.34 -31.91 18.37
CA GLN A 544 35.35 -31.77 19.42
C GLN A 544 36.57 -31.03 18.86
N GLY A 545 37.02 -30.00 19.59
CA GLY A 545 38.23 -29.25 19.31
C GLY A 545 39.50 -30.01 19.71
N PRO A 546 40.68 -29.35 19.56
CA PRO A 546 41.97 -29.95 19.90
C PRO A 546 42.12 -30.33 21.38
N GLY A 547 41.43 -29.62 22.29
CA GLY A 547 41.39 -29.92 23.72
C GLY A 547 40.33 -30.97 24.09
N ALA A 548 40.65 -31.85 25.05
CA ALA A 548 39.68 -32.80 25.59
C ALA A 548 38.49 -32.06 26.24
N GLY A 549 37.27 -32.30 25.76
CA GLY A 549 36.06 -31.67 26.28
C GLY A 549 35.75 -30.27 25.72
N GLU A 550 36.55 -29.74 24.80
CA GLU A 550 36.25 -28.51 24.07
C GLU A 550 35.37 -28.80 22.85
N TRP A 551 34.21 -28.16 22.71
CA TRP A 551 33.33 -28.35 21.56
C TRP A 551 33.01 -27.03 20.86
N ARG A 552 32.92 -27.10 19.53
CA ARG A 552 32.68 -25.96 18.62
C ARG A 552 31.60 -26.30 17.58
N GLY A 553 31.14 -25.30 16.84
CA GLY A 553 30.04 -25.44 15.89
C GLY A 553 28.66 -25.34 16.56
N THR A 554 27.62 -25.85 15.90
CA THR A 554 26.22 -25.72 16.33
C THR A 554 25.71 -27.01 16.94
N PHE A 555 25.08 -26.90 18.12
CA PHE A 555 24.53 -28.06 18.82
C PHE A 555 23.39 -28.70 18.01
N PRO A 556 23.33 -30.05 17.88
CA PRO A 556 22.48 -30.72 16.89
C PRO A 556 20.97 -30.72 17.17
N ASP A 557 20.51 -30.21 18.31
CA ASP A 557 19.08 -30.23 18.65
C ASP A 557 18.33 -28.99 18.14
N ARG A 558 17.07 -28.86 18.55
CA ARG A 558 16.20 -27.72 18.24
C ARG A 558 16.49 -26.46 19.07
N ARG A 559 17.36 -26.53 20.09
CA ARG A 559 17.77 -25.39 20.93
C ARG A 559 18.97 -24.67 20.33
N GLY A 560 19.91 -25.42 19.77
CA GLY A 560 21.05 -24.85 19.05
C GLY A 560 20.70 -24.26 17.68
N ARG A 561 19.55 -24.62 17.09
CA ARG A 561 19.16 -24.30 15.70
C ARG A 561 17.77 -23.67 15.60
N LEU A 562 17.58 -22.79 14.62
CA LEU A 562 16.27 -22.22 14.28
C LEU A 562 15.69 -22.98 13.08
N TYR A 563 14.52 -23.59 13.27
CA TYR A 563 13.79 -24.36 12.24
C TYR A 563 14.61 -25.51 11.63
N GLY A 564 15.58 -26.02 12.40
CA GLY A 564 16.52 -27.06 11.97
C GLY A 564 17.70 -26.55 11.12
N PHE A 565 17.76 -25.25 10.83
CA PHE A 565 18.81 -24.62 10.05
C PHE A 565 19.97 -24.17 10.93
N ASP A 566 21.19 -24.23 10.36
CA ASP A 566 22.39 -23.62 10.94
C ASP A 566 22.44 -22.10 10.63
N TYR A 567 21.29 -21.44 10.78
CA TYR A 567 21.07 -20.03 10.54
C TYR A 567 20.51 -19.36 11.81
N VAL A 568 21.41 -18.79 12.60
CA VAL A 568 21.09 -18.00 13.79
C VAL A 568 21.79 -16.65 13.62
N PRO A 569 21.09 -15.64 13.05
CA PRO A 569 21.70 -14.37 12.74
C PRO A 569 21.71 -13.39 13.92
N ALA A 570 20.81 -13.54 14.89
CA ALA A 570 20.72 -12.65 16.05
C ALA A 570 21.93 -12.77 16.99
N CYS A 571 22.16 -11.73 17.79
CA CYS A 571 23.04 -11.79 18.96
C CYS A 571 22.42 -12.70 20.04
N THR A 572 23.26 -13.47 20.73
CA THR A 572 22.82 -14.47 21.73
C THR A 572 23.41 -14.22 23.12
N GLU A 573 24.09 -13.09 23.31
CA GLU A 573 24.72 -12.69 24.57
C GLU A 573 24.05 -11.45 25.17
N ALA A 574 24.12 -11.32 26.50
CA ALA A 574 23.47 -10.25 27.24
C ALA A 574 24.06 -8.87 26.96
N GLY A 575 25.30 -8.81 26.49
CA GLY A 575 25.97 -7.57 26.06
C GLY A 575 25.48 -7.01 24.73
N LEU A 576 24.47 -7.61 24.09
CA LEU A 576 24.04 -7.30 22.72
C LEU A 576 25.19 -7.42 21.72
N ASP A 577 26.03 -8.45 21.90
CA ASP A 577 27.19 -8.70 21.07
C ASP A 577 27.14 -10.09 20.41
N PHE A 578 28.05 -10.29 19.46
CA PHE A 578 28.16 -11.51 18.68
C PHE A 578 29.39 -12.35 19.09
N SER A 579 29.86 -12.21 20.33
CA SER A 579 31.02 -12.93 20.86
C SER A 579 30.77 -14.44 20.99
N ARG A 580 29.52 -14.85 21.24
CA ARG A 580 29.09 -16.25 21.14
C ARG A 580 28.81 -16.63 19.68
N ASN A 581 29.81 -17.19 19.04
CA ASN A 581 29.75 -17.65 17.65
C ASN A 581 30.25 -19.09 17.52
N LEU A 582 30.40 -19.58 16.29
CA LEU A 582 30.83 -20.97 16.02
C LEU A 582 32.19 -21.32 16.62
N ALA A 583 33.07 -20.33 16.81
CA ALA A 583 34.40 -20.51 17.36
C ALA A 583 34.42 -20.55 18.88
N THR A 584 33.36 -20.12 19.55
CA THR A 584 33.25 -20.15 21.01
C THR A 584 33.43 -21.58 21.53
N VAL A 585 34.31 -21.79 22.50
CA VAL A 585 34.51 -23.11 23.11
C VAL A 585 33.39 -23.36 24.10
N GLY A 586 32.59 -24.40 23.85
CA GLY A 586 31.58 -24.90 24.78
C GLY A 586 32.05 -26.16 25.49
N ALA A 587 31.52 -26.39 26.69
CA ALA A 587 31.63 -27.69 27.35
C ALA A 587 30.78 -28.74 26.62
N VAL A 588 31.04 -30.03 26.89
CA VAL A 588 30.16 -31.13 26.47
C VAL A 588 28.73 -30.82 26.93
N GLY A 589 27.80 -30.70 25.98
CA GLY A 589 26.38 -30.43 26.27
C GLY A 589 25.99 -28.95 26.37
N ASP A 590 26.86 -27.99 26.05
CA ASP A 590 26.45 -26.58 25.85
C ASP A 590 25.53 -26.48 24.62
N ASN A 591 24.22 -26.60 24.86
CA ASN A 591 23.18 -26.61 23.83
C ASN A 591 22.59 -25.23 23.54
N ARG A 592 23.21 -24.17 24.04
CA ARG A 592 22.79 -22.80 23.76
C ARG A 592 23.09 -22.43 22.30
N PRO A 593 22.23 -21.63 21.66
CA PRO A 593 22.42 -21.16 20.30
C PRO A 593 23.65 -20.27 20.20
N ARG A 594 24.25 -20.23 19.01
CA ARG A 594 25.44 -19.45 18.69
C ARG A 594 25.19 -18.69 17.41
N ASN A 595 25.69 -17.47 17.28
CA ASN A 595 25.68 -16.79 15.99
C ASN A 595 26.42 -17.66 14.96
N THR A 596 25.76 -17.95 13.83
CA THR A 596 26.27 -18.92 12.86
C THR A 596 26.97 -18.28 11.67
N ALA A 597 27.41 -17.02 11.77
CA ALA A 597 28.21 -16.41 10.71
C ALA A 597 29.48 -17.23 10.42
N ARG A 598 29.82 -17.35 9.13
CA ARG A 598 31.07 -17.97 8.67
C ARG A 598 32.18 -16.93 8.50
N TRP A 599 31.80 -15.70 8.19
CA TRP A 599 32.73 -14.60 7.99
C TRP A 599 32.26 -13.33 8.71
N VAL A 600 33.24 -12.51 9.08
CA VAL A 600 33.04 -11.12 9.53
C VAL A 600 33.92 -10.22 8.68
N ILE A 601 33.33 -9.19 8.11
CA ILE A 601 34.02 -8.14 7.37
C ILE A 601 33.86 -6.84 8.15
N ARG A 602 34.98 -6.20 8.50
CA ARG A 602 35.01 -4.91 9.21
C ARG A 602 35.39 -3.81 8.22
N LEU A 603 34.52 -2.81 8.10
CA LEU A 603 34.78 -1.58 7.36
C LEU A 603 35.09 -0.47 8.38
N PRO A 604 36.31 0.07 8.41
CA PRO A 604 36.70 1.03 9.44
C PRO A 604 36.14 2.43 9.14
N GLN A 605 35.77 3.19 10.18
CA GLN A 605 35.30 4.60 10.07
C GLN A 605 36.18 5.51 9.23
N LYS A 606 37.49 5.22 9.18
CA LYS A 606 38.46 5.99 8.41
C LYS A 606 38.16 6.01 6.91
N LEU A 607 37.36 5.07 6.40
CA LEU A 607 36.93 5.05 5.00
C LEU A 607 36.21 6.34 4.58
N HIS A 608 35.48 7.01 5.48
CA HIS A 608 34.81 8.29 5.20
C HIS A 608 35.78 9.40 4.76
N THR A 609 37.02 9.38 5.27
CA THR A 609 38.02 10.44 5.03
C THR A 609 39.17 10.00 4.14
N ALA A 610 39.15 8.76 3.65
CA ALA A 610 40.25 8.14 2.92
C ALA A 610 40.08 8.18 1.38
N ASP A 611 39.18 9.01 0.85
CA ASP A 611 38.84 9.09 -0.59
C ASP A 611 38.56 7.71 -1.21
N ARG A 612 37.79 6.87 -0.49
CA ARG A 612 37.45 5.49 -0.92
C ARG A 612 36.07 5.35 -1.55
N PHE A 613 35.22 6.36 -1.40
CA PHE A 613 33.90 6.38 -2.01
C PHE A 613 33.98 6.96 -3.40
N VAL A 614 33.21 6.38 -4.33
CA VAL A 614 33.05 6.91 -5.68
C VAL A 614 31.72 7.63 -5.79
N LEU A 615 31.79 8.94 -5.98
CA LEU A 615 30.64 9.84 -6.05
C LEU A 615 29.89 9.66 -7.38
N GLY A 616 28.70 10.25 -7.50
CA GLY A 616 27.91 10.20 -8.74
C GLY A 616 28.67 10.68 -9.99
N SER A 617 29.60 11.63 -9.82
CA SER A 617 30.53 12.12 -10.86
C SER A 617 31.51 11.05 -11.38
N GLY A 618 31.65 9.93 -10.68
CA GLY A 618 32.66 8.90 -10.94
C GLY A 618 34.04 9.22 -10.36
N LEU A 619 34.15 10.30 -9.60
CA LEU A 619 35.37 10.68 -8.89
C LEU A 619 35.36 10.12 -7.48
N TYR A 620 36.55 9.85 -6.96
CA TYR A 620 36.75 9.55 -5.55
C TYR A 620 36.54 10.81 -4.70
N GLY A 621 35.96 10.65 -3.53
CA GLY A 621 35.84 11.75 -2.57
C GLY A 621 35.08 11.37 -1.30
N ASP A 622 34.91 12.37 -0.43
CA ASP A 622 34.08 12.28 0.77
C ASP A 622 32.60 12.08 0.39
N PRO A 623 31.95 10.99 0.83
CA PRO A 623 30.54 10.74 0.54
C PRO A 623 29.59 11.63 1.36
N GLY A 624 30.11 12.45 2.27
CA GLY A 624 29.37 13.21 3.26
C GLY A 624 29.10 12.39 4.53
N LYS A 625 28.38 13.03 5.47
CA LYS A 625 28.08 12.47 6.80
C LYS A 625 26.98 11.40 6.84
N ASN A 626 26.20 11.25 5.77
CA ASN A 626 25.06 10.35 5.74
C ASN A 626 25.14 9.43 4.53
N VAL A 627 25.58 8.19 4.77
CA VAL A 627 25.83 7.22 3.71
C VAL A 627 25.00 5.97 3.98
N MET A 628 24.26 5.52 2.97
CA MET A 628 23.65 4.20 3.00
C MET A 628 24.60 3.23 2.28
N LEU A 629 25.06 2.20 2.99
CA LEU A 629 25.83 1.12 2.39
C LEU A 629 24.87 0.00 1.95
N THR A 630 25.10 -0.50 0.74
CA THR A 630 24.38 -1.67 0.18
C THR A 630 25.35 -2.83 0.05
N PHE A 631 24.93 -4.01 0.50
CA PHE A 631 25.68 -5.25 0.33
C PHE A 631 24.87 -6.22 -0.52
N ARG A 632 25.40 -6.60 -1.68
CA ARG A 632 24.78 -7.57 -2.59
C ARG A 632 25.47 -8.92 -2.46
N THR A 633 24.75 -9.91 -1.96
CA THR A 633 25.25 -11.27 -1.74
C THR A 633 24.65 -12.21 -2.77
N GLN A 634 25.50 -13.00 -3.42
CA GLN A 634 25.07 -14.05 -4.35
C GLN A 634 25.97 -15.29 -4.24
N ILE A 635 25.47 -16.43 -4.71
CA ILE A 635 26.31 -17.59 -5.01
C ILE A 635 26.99 -17.28 -6.35
N TRP A 636 28.31 -17.13 -6.36
CA TRP A 636 29.02 -16.79 -7.58
C TRP A 636 28.85 -17.89 -8.62
N ASP A 637 28.48 -17.49 -9.83
CA ASP A 637 28.49 -18.37 -10.99
C ASP A 637 29.32 -17.71 -12.09
N PRO A 638 30.49 -18.23 -12.43
CA PRO A 638 31.37 -17.62 -13.43
C PRO A 638 30.73 -17.58 -14.83
N ALA A 639 29.70 -18.39 -15.11
CA ALA A 639 29.01 -18.38 -16.40
C ALA A 639 28.14 -17.12 -16.61
N VAL A 640 27.67 -16.49 -15.53
CA VAL A 640 26.81 -15.30 -15.58
C VAL A 640 27.43 -14.08 -14.89
N GLY A 641 28.41 -14.29 -14.00
CA GLY A 641 29.10 -13.23 -13.26
C GLY A 641 28.13 -12.34 -12.48
N PHE A 642 28.17 -11.04 -12.74
CA PHE A 642 27.26 -10.03 -12.17
C PHE A 642 25.85 -10.03 -12.78
N GLY A 643 25.54 -10.92 -13.72
CA GLY A 643 24.23 -11.01 -14.35
C GLY A 643 23.18 -11.78 -13.54
N ALA A 644 23.53 -12.35 -12.39
CA ALA A 644 22.59 -13.06 -11.52
C ALA A 644 21.58 -12.09 -10.86
N GLY A 645 20.43 -12.63 -10.43
CA GLY A 645 19.36 -11.83 -9.82
C GLY A 645 18.49 -11.05 -10.81
N VAL A 646 18.68 -11.25 -12.11
CA VAL A 646 17.89 -10.58 -13.15
C VAL A 646 16.68 -11.42 -13.50
N SER A 647 15.46 -10.88 -13.42
CA SER A 647 14.26 -11.57 -13.92
C SER A 647 13.88 -11.17 -15.35
N TYR A 648 14.20 -9.94 -15.78
CA TYR A 648 13.76 -9.38 -17.05
C TYR A 648 14.88 -8.61 -17.79
N PRO A 649 14.88 -8.57 -19.13
CA PRO A 649 13.92 -9.20 -20.06
C PRO A 649 13.96 -10.73 -20.06
N ALA A 650 15.06 -11.32 -19.63
CA ALA A 650 15.26 -12.76 -19.53
C ALA A 650 15.74 -13.12 -18.13
N ALA A 651 15.16 -14.17 -17.54
CA ALA A 651 15.53 -14.61 -16.21
C ALA A 651 16.94 -15.22 -16.22
N VAL A 652 17.82 -14.66 -15.39
CA VAL A 652 19.20 -15.13 -15.14
C VAL A 652 19.34 -15.29 -13.64
N GLN A 653 19.11 -16.51 -13.15
CA GLN A 653 19.20 -16.86 -11.72
C GLN A 653 18.49 -15.83 -10.81
N PRO A 654 17.19 -15.57 -11.01
CA PRO A 654 16.48 -14.45 -10.38
C PRO A 654 16.46 -14.52 -8.85
N ASP A 655 16.47 -15.71 -8.25
CA ASP A 655 16.50 -15.88 -6.79
C ASP A 655 17.94 -15.90 -6.22
N ASN A 656 18.98 -15.72 -7.04
CA ASN A 656 20.39 -15.71 -6.63
C ASN A 656 20.90 -14.29 -6.36
N MET A 657 20.12 -13.47 -5.66
CA MET A 657 20.53 -12.15 -5.21
C MET A 657 19.88 -11.81 -3.88
N SER A 658 20.68 -11.32 -2.95
CA SER A 658 20.25 -10.82 -1.65
C SER A 658 20.89 -9.47 -1.43
N GLU A 659 20.11 -8.41 -1.20
CA GLU A 659 20.69 -7.11 -0.86
C GLU A 659 20.29 -6.66 0.54
N THR A 660 21.28 -6.27 1.35
CA THR A 660 21.11 -5.76 2.70
C THR A 660 21.70 -4.36 2.84
N TYR A 661 21.29 -3.67 3.91
CA TYR A 661 21.54 -2.24 4.10
C TYR A 661 21.98 -1.95 5.53
N THR A 662 22.83 -0.94 5.66
CA THR A 662 23.07 -0.19 6.90
C THR A 662 23.19 1.29 6.55
N TRP A 663 22.74 2.14 7.46
CA TRP A 663 22.83 3.59 7.37
C TRP A 663 24.01 4.03 8.25
N TRP A 664 25.12 4.33 7.59
CA TRP A 664 26.32 4.88 8.21
C TRP A 664 26.19 6.40 8.28
N THR A 665 25.60 6.89 9.36
CA THR A 665 25.07 8.26 9.47
C THR A 665 25.32 8.86 10.84
N GLU A 666 25.37 10.19 10.94
CA GLU A 666 25.51 10.90 12.24
C GLU A 666 24.26 10.77 13.12
N SER A 667 23.08 10.62 12.51
CA SER A 667 21.79 10.58 13.22
C SER A 667 20.96 9.36 12.83
N LYS A 668 20.47 8.65 13.85
CA LYS A 668 19.51 7.55 13.70
C LYS A 668 18.22 7.95 13.00
N ASP A 669 17.89 9.25 12.98
CA ASP A 669 16.71 9.74 12.28
C ASP A 669 16.84 9.68 10.76
N ALA A 670 18.05 9.49 10.23
CA ALA A 670 18.28 9.22 8.81
C ALA A 670 17.83 7.80 8.39
N VAL A 671 17.62 6.88 9.34
CA VAL A 671 17.08 5.55 9.05
C VAL A 671 15.59 5.67 8.74
N PRO A 672 15.09 5.13 7.62
CA PRO A 672 13.67 5.18 7.27
C PRO A 672 12.77 4.50 8.31
N VAL A 673 11.60 5.06 8.61
CA VAL A 673 10.74 4.61 9.70
C VAL A 673 10.25 3.17 9.49
N THR A 674 9.98 2.78 8.23
CA THR A 674 9.56 1.41 7.88
C THR A 674 10.69 0.39 7.88
N GLU A 675 11.94 0.82 8.11
CA GLU A 675 13.11 -0.06 8.26
C GLU A 675 13.51 -0.25 9.74
N ARG A 676 13.18 0.73 10.61
CA ARG A 676 13.46 0.72 12.07
C ARG A 676 12.77 -0.40 12.85
N SER A 677 12.03 -1.31 12.20
CA SER A 677 11.32 -2.38 12.90
C SER A 677 11.08 -3.62 12.04
N GLN A 678 11.11 -4.78 12.70
CA GLN A 678 10.65 -6.04 12.16
C GLN A 678 9.16 -6.20 12.45
N PHE A 679 8.31 -5.94 11.47
CA PHE A 679 6.85 -6.04 11.65
C PHE A 679 6.32 -7.48 11.56
N LEU A 680 7.03 -8.34 10.81
CA LEU A 680 6.67 -9.74 10.56
C LEU A 680 7.88 -10.66 10.75
N GLY A 681 7.60 -11.90 11.16
CA GLY A 681 8.60 -12.97 11.30
C GLY A 681 9.11 -13.18 12.72
N ASP A 682 9.97 -14.20 12.86
CA ASP A 682 10.56 -14.60 14.14
C ASP A 682 11.62 -13.59 14.60
N PRO A 683 11.54 -13.06 15.83
CA PRO A 683 12.52 -12.09 16.33
C PRO A 683 13.95 -12.62 16.43
N ARG A 684 14.15 -13.95 16.48
CA ARG A 684 15.50 -14.55 16.53
C ARG A 684 16.19 -14.59 15.16
N HIS A 685 15.46 -14.28 14.08
CA HIS A 685 16.04 -14.08 12.76
C HIS A 685 16.40 -12.62 12.47
N ASN A 686 16.09 -11.68 13.38
CA ASN A 686 16.51 -10.31 13.24
C ASN A 686 18.04 -10.21 13.44
N PRO A 687 18.82 -9.79 12.43
CA PRO A 687 20.28 -9.72 12.54
C PRO A 687 20.77 -8.46 13.26
N TYR A 688 19.92 -7.44 13.38
CA TYR A 688 20.31 -6.10 13.81
C TYR A 688 20.23 -5.97 15.34
N LYS A 689 21.37 -5.80 16.00
CA LYS A 689 21.44 -5.72 17.48
C LYS A 689 20.84 -4.42 18.02
N ASP A 690 20.82 -3.36 17.23
CA ASP A 690 20.26 -2.04 17.55
C ASP A 690 18.72 -2.04 17.63
N LEU A 691 18.09 -3.15 17.23
CA LEU A 691 16.67 -3.41 17.43
C LEU A 691 16.38 -4.23 18.69
N CYS A 692 17.41 -4.75 19.38
CA CYS A 692 17.24 -5.49 20.61
C CYS A 692 16.90 -4.57 21.79
N ASN A 693 16.42 -5.16 22.88
CA ASN A 693 16.15 -4.42 24.10
C ASN A 693 17.47 -3.93 24.72
N GLY A 694 17.50 -2.66 25.13
CA GLY A 694 18.65 -2.04 25.80
C GLY A 694 19.54 -1.20 24.89
N ASP A 695 19.39 -1.31 23.59
CA ASP A 695 20.07 -0.44 22.63
C ASP A 695 19.45 0.98 22.58
N PRO A 696 20.24 2.06 22.45
CA PRO A 696 19.72 3.43 22.43
C PRO A 696 19.05 3.86 21.10
N ASP A 697 19.31 3.18 19.98
CA ASP A 697 18.86 3.66 18.68
C ASP A 697 17.40 3.29 18.43
N PHE A 698 17.10 2.00 18.38
CA PHE A 698 15.77 1.47 18.07
C PHE A 698 15.33 0.36 19.05
N PRO A 699 15.34 0.63 20.37
CA PRO A 699 15.12 -0.40 21.37
C PRO A 699 13.82 -1.17 21.15
N ASN A 700 13.92 -2.48 21.30
CA ASN A 700 12.81 -3.41 21.14
C ASN A 700 12.23 -3.50 19.72
N GLY A 701 12.85 -2.95 18.67
CA GLY A 701 12.38 -2.93 17.28
C GLY A 701 12.13 -4.28 16.59
N TYR A 702 12.34 -5.42 17.25
CA TYR A 702 11.95 -6.76 16.75
C TYR A 702 10.44 -7.03 16.93
N ASN A 703 9.89 -8.02 16.21
CA ASN A 703 8.48 -8.39 16.32
C ASN A 703 8.14 -9.00 17.70
N TRP A 704 7.31 -8.32 18.49
CA TRP A 704 6.94 -8.77 19.84
C TRP A 704 5.98 -9.96 19.86
N TYR A 705 5.22 -10.14 18.79
CA TYR A 705 3.99 -10.91 18.82
C TYR A 705 4.07 -12.22 18.04
N HIS A 706 5.22 -12.55 17.45
CA HIS A 706 5.42 -13.83 16.79
C HIS A 706 5.22 -15.01 17.75
N ASP A 707 5.86 -14.98 18.92
CA ASP A 707 5.81 -16.01 19.96
C ASP A 707 6.42 -15.47 21.28
N ALA A 708 5.98 -16.01 22.42
CA ALA A 708 6.51 -15.64 23.75
C ALA A 708 7.91 -16.24 24.05
N LEU A 709 8.39 -17.14 23.19
CA LEU A 709 9.65 -17.89 23.28
C LEU A 709 9.79 -18.69 24.59
N ALA A 710 8.66 -19.12 25.15
CA ALA A 710 8.53 -19.76 26.45
C ALA A 710 7.42 -20.82 26.47
N ASN A 711 7.44 -21.76 25.52
CA ASN A 711 6.37 -22.74 25.31
C ASN A 711 6.75 -24.16 25.75
N GLY A 712 5.81 -24.94 26.27
CA GLY A 712 5.99 -26.38 26.54
C GLY A 712 7.08 -26.72 27.57
N GLY A 713 7.40 -25.79 28.48
CA GLY A 713 8.51 -25.92 29.44
C GLY A 713 9.88 -25.52 28.87
N GLU A 714 9.93 -25.09 27.61
CA GLU A 714 11.15 -24.65 26.92
C GLU A 714 11.26 -23.13 26.95
N LEU A 715 12.33 -22.61 27.57
CA LEU A 715 12.52 -21.18 27.81
C LEU A 715 13.58 -20.59 26.85
N SER A 716 13.27 -20.58 25.55
CA SER A 716 14.21 -20.08 24.52
C SER A 716 14.57 -18.61 24.71
N ARG A 717 13.71 -17.77 25.29
CA ARG A 717 14.06 -16.35 25.58
C ARG A 717 15.31 -16.19 26.46
N ASN A 718 15.64 -17.16 27.31
CA ASN A 718 16.87 -17.12 28.12
C ASN A 718 18.14 -17.25 27.28
N ASP A 719 18.01 -17.80 26.07
CA ASP A 719 19.10 -17.97 25.12
C ASP A 719 19.29 -16.75 24.20
N TYR A 720 18.35 -15.78 24.25
CA TYR A 720 18.36 -14.54 23.47
C TYR A 720 18.03 -13.36 24.40
N PRO A 721 18.95 -13.00 25.31
CA PRO A 721 18.69 -12.01 26.36
C PRO A 721 18.38 -10.59 25.82
N GLY A 722 18.76 -10.28 24.58
CA GLY A 722 18.35 -9.05 23.90
C GLY A 722 16.87 -9.01 23.50
N LEU A 723 16.14 -10.12 23.59
CA LEU A 723 14.70 -10.18 23.39
C LEU A 723 14.00 -10.10 24.76
N ASP A 724 13.45 -8.94 25.09
CA ASP A 724 12.82 -8.69 26.38
C ASP A 724 11.61 -9.61 26.62
N SER A 725 11.77 -10.46 27.63
CA SER A 725 10.76 -11.39 28.11
C SER A 725 9.46 -10.73 28.58
N ASN A 726 9.50 -9.43 28.89
CA ASN A 726 8.30 -8.68 29.21
C ASN A 726 7.51 -8.42 27.93
N VAL A 727 8.14 -7.88 26.87
CA VAL A 727 7.42 -7.48 25.64
C VAL A 727 6.85 -8.65 24.85
N LEU A 728 7.59 -9.77 24.77
CA LEU A 728 7.24 -10.93 23.96
C LEU A 728 5.92 -11.58 24.37
N ALA A 729 5.09 -11.90 23.39
CA ALA A 729 3.78 -12.53 23.61
C ALA A 729 3.39 -13.50 22.50
N ASN A 730 2.57 -14.48 22.85
CA ASN A 730 1.96 -15.41 21.91
C ASN A 730 0.81 -14.74 21.15
N ARG A 731 1.14 -13.96 20.12
CA ARG A 731 0.24 -13.11 19.32
C ARG A 731 -0.24 -11.85 20.05
N TRP A 732 -0.41 -10.75 19.32
CA TRP A 732 -1.04 -9.53 19.78
C TRP A 732 -2.49 -9.83 20.12
N MET A 733 -2.89 -9.53 21.36
CA MET A 733 -4.21 -9.89 21.93
C MET A 733 -4.55 -11.39 21.82
N GLY A 734 -3.54 -12.26 21.66
CA GLY A 734 -3.74 -13.68 21.39
C GLY A 734 -4.31 -13.99 20.01
N ARG A 735 -4.24 -13.04 19.05
CA ARG A 735 -4.91 -13.13 17.74
C ARG A 735 -3.97 -13.02 16.53
N MET A 736 -3.06 -12.04 16.51
CA MET A 736 -2.20 -11.71 15.35
C MET A 736 -0.70 -11.89 15.65
N ARG A 737 0.09 -12.52 14.78
CA ARG A 737 1.56 -12.60 14.91
C ARG A 737 2.33 -11.39 14.40
N SER A 738 1.65 -10.46 13.74
CA SER A 738 2.23 -9.20 13.28
C SER A 738 2.33 -8.17 14.40
N ASP A 739 3.31 -7.27 14.29
CA ASP A 739 3.45 -6.14 15.20
C ASP A 739 2.45 -5.02 14.89
N MET A 740 1.21 -5.24 15.32
CA MET A 740 0.08 -4.33 15.09
C MET A 740 0.32 -2.92 15.62
N PRO A 741 0.77 -2.73 16.87
CA PRO A 741 0.98 -1.40 17.41
C PRO A 741 1.97 -0.58 16.59
N ARG A 742 3.03 -1.21 16.06
CA ARG A 742 4.00 -0.53 15.17
C ARG A 742 3.41 -0.18 13.84
N MET A 743 2.69 -1.11 13.21
CA MET A 743 2.00 -0.85 11.95
C MET A 743 1.07 0.37 12.07
N TYR A 744 0.29 0.45 13.15
CA TYR A 744 -0.56 1.60 13.41
C TYR A 744 0.21 2.88 13.79
N GLN A 745 1.35 2.77 14.46
CA GLN A 745 2.20 3.92 14.77
C GLN A 745 2.72 4.60 13.49
N VAL A 746 3.15 3.82 12.49
CA VAL A 746 3.62 4.36 11.19
C VAL A 746 2.52 5.21 10.55
N VAL A 747 1.29 4.69 10.46
CA VAL A 747 0.17 5.40 9.85
C VAL A 747 -0.24 6.62 10.69
N ARG A 748 -0.45 6.44 12.00
CA ARG A 748 -0.84 7.54 12.91
C ARG A 748 0.15 8.69 12.86
N THR A 749 1.45 8.39 12.96
CA THR A 749 2.51 9.41 13.00
C THR A 749 2.61 10.12 11.65
N GLY A 750 2.53 9.39 10.54
CA GLY A 750 2.50 9.98 9.20
C GLY A 750 1.32 10.93 9.00
N LEU A 751 0.11 10.52 9.38
CA LEU A 751 -1.08 11.37 9.28
C LEU A 751 -0.93 12.67 10.08
N VAL A 752 -0.42 12.58 11.31
CA VAL A 752 -0.26 13.74 12.21
C VAL A 752 0.87 14.65 11.75
N ASN A 753 2.01 14.10 11.30
CA ASN A 753 3.12 14.90 10.79
C ASN A 753 2.74 15.65 9.51
N ALA A 754 2.03 14.98 8.60
CA ALA A 754 1.52 15.58 7.37
C ALA A 754 0.32 16.52 7.59
N GLY A 755 -0.27 16.58 8.79
CA GLY A 755 -1.48 17.37 9.03
C GLY A 755 -2.68 16.91 8.19
N ALA A 756 -2.73 15.62 7.85
CA ALA A 756 -3.65 15.08 6.86
C ALA A 756 -5.11 15.08 7.35
N VAL A 757 -6.04 15.12 6.39
CA VAL A 757 -7.46 14.85 6.62
C VAL A 757 -7.73 13.41 6.20
N TYR A 758 -8.23 12.57 7.11
CA TYR A 758 -8.34 11.13 6.91
C TYR A 758 -9.73 10.60 7.24
N THR A 759 -10.23 9.63 6.48
CA THR A 759 -11.43 8.86 6.85
C THR A 759 -11.35 7.41 6.38
N THR A 760 -12.06 6.53 7.11
CA THR A 760 -12.51 5.24 6.58
C THR A 760 -13.97 5.35 6.16
N LEU A 761 -14.43 4.46 5.27
CA LEU A 761 -15.78 4.54 4.72
C LEU A 761 -16.91 4.31 5.74
N THR A 762 -16.74 3.36 6.67
CA THR A 762 -17.84 2.88 7.53
C THR A 762 -17.34 2.06 8.72
N GLY A 763 -18.20 1.83 9.71
CA GLY A 763 -18.09 0.76 10.70
C GLY A 763 -17.13 0.96 11.88
N PHE A 764 -16.70 -0.14 12.50
CA PHE A 764 -15.60 -0.13 13.47
C PHE A 764 -14.30 0.27 12.77
N SER A 765 -13.74 1.43 13.11
CA SER A 765 -12.43 1.83 12.60
C SER A 765 -11.36 0.77 12.90
N TYR A 766 -10.73 0.26 11.85
CA TYR A 766 -9.57 -0.64 11.90
C TYR A 766 -9.81 -1.96 12.64
N TYR A 767 -11.03 -2.51 12.56
CA TYR A 767 -11.38 -3.79 13.19
C TYR A 767 -10.65 -4.98 12.55
N TYR A 768 -10.25 -4.83 11.28
CA TYR A 768 -9.51 -5.82 10.51
C TYR A 768 -8.21 -5.23 9.97
N MET A 769 -7.26 -6.11 9.64
CA MET A 769 -6.05 -5.73 8.94
C MET A 769 -5.82 -6.64 7.74
N GLY A 770 -5.53 -6.05 6.58
CA GLY A 770 -5.11 -6.78 5.39
C GLY A 770 -3.62 -6.60 5.14
N LEU A 771 -2.91 -7.70 4.90
CA LEU A 771 -1.52 -7.75 4.46
C LEU A 771 -1.37 -8.26 3.02
N GLY A 772 -2.46 -8.71 2.40
CA GLY A 772 -2.50 -9.28 1.06
C GLY A 772 -2.83 -10.77 1.06
N GLY A 773 -3.68 -11.18 0.12
CA GLY A 773 -4.03 -12.59 -0.10
C GLY A 773 -4.95 -13.21 0.95
N GLU A 774 -5.57 -12.39 1.80
CA GLU A 774 -6.61 -12.84 2.72
C GLU A 774 -7.88 -13.28 1.96
N ILE A 775 -8.61 -14.23 2.54
CA ILE A 775 -9.88 -14.71 1.98
C ILE A 775 -10.85 -14.82 3.14
N GLY A 776 -11.88 -14.00 3.17
CA GLY A 776 -12.86 -14.09 4.24
C GLY A 776 -13.94 -13.03 4.11
N TYR A 777 -15.06 -13.28 4.76
CA TYR A 777 -16.12 -12.31 5.00
C TYR A 777 -16.91 -12.69 6.25
N ASP A 778 -17.61 -11.73 6.87
CA ASP A 778 -18.59 -12.03 7.88
C ASP A 778 -20.00 -12.23 7.28
N SER A 779 -20.88 -12.84 8.06
CA SER A 779 -22.26 -13.11 7.66
C SER A 779 -23.11 -11.85 7.51
N ALA A 780 -22.68 -10.72 8.07
CA ALA A 780 -23.46 -9.48 8.12
C ALA A 780 -23.46 -8.72 6.80
N ASN A 781 -22.52 -9.00 5.88
CA ASN A 781 -22.38 -8.24 4.64
C ASN A 781 -22.54 -9.08 3.35
N GLY A 782 -23.48 -10.04 3.36
CA GLY A 782 -23.94 -10.72 2.14
C GLY A 782 -23.25 -12.05 1.82
N TYR A 783 -22.28 -12.48 2.63
CA TYR A 783 -21.64 -13.80 2.55
C TYR A 783 -21.88 -14.59 3.86
N PRO A 784 -23.05 -15.26 4.02
CA PRO A 784 -23.45 -15.86 5.30
C PRO A 784 -22.44 -16.85 5.89
N SER A 785 -21.70 -17.54 5.03
CA SER A 785 -20.73 -18.57 5.40
C SER A 785 -19.30 -18.21 4.99
N SER A 786 -18.99 -16.94 4.68
CA SER A 786 -17.72 -16.48 4.06
C SER A 786 -17.63 -16.76 2.55
N ILE A 787 -16.41 -16.68 1.99
CA ILE A 787 -16.14 -16.79 0.56
C ILE A 787 -16.24 -18.24 0.08
N PRO A 788 -17.17 -18.57 -0.84
CA PRO A 788 -17.28 -19.91 -1.41
C PRO A 788 -16.08 -20.20 -2.32
N THR A 789 -15.46 -21.36 -2.16
CA THR A 789 -14.28 -21.74 -2.93
C THR A 789 -14.08 -23.25 -3.03
N ASN A 790 -13.36 -23.67 -4.06
CA ASN A 790 -12.84 -25.00 -4.22
C ASN A 790 -11.75 -25.29 -3.19
N PHE A 791 -11.78 -26.48 -2.59
CA PHE A 791 -10.87 -26.88 -1.52
C PHE A 791 -9.60 -27.58 -2.01
N MET A 792 -9.38 -27.73 -3.32
CA MET A 792 -8.16 -28.35 -3.85
C MET A 792 -6.87 -27.66 -3.34
N PRO A 793 -6.76 -26.31 -3.29
CA PRO A 793 -5.62 -25.65 -2.66
C PRO A 793 -5.50 -25.91 -1.15
N TRP A 794 -6.56 -26.35 -0.47
CA TRP A 794 -6.60 -26.65 0.97
C TRP A 794 -6.63 -28.17 1.28
N GLY A 795 -6.31 -29.01 0.29
CA GLY A 795 -6.21 -30.46 0.43
C GLY A 795 -7.51 -31.24 0.21
N GLY A 796 -8.57 -30.57 -0.26
CA GLY A 796 -9.76 -31.22 -0.81
C GLY A 796 -9.46 -31.96 -2.12
N GLY A 797 -10.29 -32.95 -2.46
CA GLY A 797 -10.25 -33.60 -3.77
C GLY A 797 -10.86 -32.73 -4.87
N SER A 798 -10.71 -33.16 -6.13
CA SER A 798 -11.43 -32.58 -7.27
C SER A 798 -12.94 -32.50 -7.01
N GLY A 799 -13.55 -31.35 -7.30
CA GLY A 799 -14.95 -31.03 -7.05
C GLY A 799 -15.30 -30.77 -5.58
N SER A 800 -14.34 -30.85 -4.65
CA SER A 800 -14.57 -30.50 -3.24
C SER A 800 -14.61 -28.99 -3.09
N SER A 801 -15.68 -28.47 -2.50
CA SER A 801 -15.85 -27.04 -2.26
C SER A 801 -16.50 -26.77 -0.91
N GLY A 802 -16.33 -25.54 -0.44
CA GLY A 802 -16.93 -25.03 0.78
C GLY A 802 -16.58 -23.56 0.95
N PHE A 803 -16.27 -23.14 2.17
CA PHE A 803 -15.99 -21.74 2.46
C PHE A 803 -14.64 -21.57 3.15
N ILE A 804 -13.88 -20.56 2.74
CA ILE A 804 -12.63 -20.17 3.39
C ILE A 804 -12.80 -18.84 4.12
N ASN A 805 -12.21 -18.77 5.31
CA ASN A 805 -12.10 -17.56 6.09
C ASN A 805 -10.76 -17.51 6.83
N SER A 806 -9.78 -16.79 6.29
CA SER A 806 -8.46 -16.54 6.88
C SER A 806 -8.36 -15.19 7.60
N ILE A 807 -9.42 -14.36 7.57
CA ILE A 807 -9.47 -13.09 8.30
C ILE A 807 -9.99 -13.30 9.72
N THR A 808 -11.21 -13.83 9.87
CA THR A 808 -11.78 -14.15 11.19
C THR A 808 -11.50 -15.59 11.63
N GLY A 809 -11.20 -16.47 10.68
CA GLY A 809 -10.68 -17.82 10.94
C GLY A 809 -9.16 -17.83 11.01
N TYR A 810 -8.55 -18.96 10.64
CA TYR A 810 -7.12 -19.20 10.84
C TYR A 810 -6.28 -18.87 9.60
N ARG A 811 -5.03 -18.48 9.82
CA ARG A 811 -4.02 -18.36 8.76
C ARG A 811 -3.52 -19.72 8.30
N TYR A 812 -3.16 -19.74 7.03
CA TYR A 812 -2.66 -20.92 6.34
C TYR A 812 -1.22 -20.72 5.89
N LEU A 813 -0.46 -21.80 5.88
CA LEU A 813 0.85 -21.92 5.25
C LEU A 813 0.79 -23.03 4.21
N VAL A 814 1.64 -22.93 3.20
CA VAL A 814 1.75 -23.95 2.17
C VAL A 814 2.64 -25.06 2.69
N ARG A 815 2.21 -26.30 2.54
CA ARG A 815 3.05 -27.47 2.78
C ARG A 815 2.91 -28.47 1.66
N GLN A 816 3.90 -29.34 1.53
CA GLN A 816 3.76 -30.53 0.72
C GLN A 816 2.92 -31.58 1.43
N GLN A 817 2.00 -32.22 0.72
CA GLN A 817 1.05 -33.15 1.33
C GLN A 817 1.64 -34.55 1.57
N SER A 818 2.42 -35.07 0.61
CA SER A 818 2.74 -36.52 0.51
C SER A 818 4.12 -36.95 1.03
N LEU A 819 4.93 -36.05 1.59
CA LEU A 819 6.23 -36.41 2.15
C LEU A 819 6.23 -36.37 3.68
N SER A 820 7.10 -37.19 4.29
CA SER A 820 7.42 -37.16 5.71
C SER A 820 8.94 -37.34 5.88
N PRO A 821 9.67 -36.34 6.43
CA PRO A 821 9.19 -34.99 6.72
C PRO A 821 8.73 -34.28 5.43
N TYR A 822 7.79 -33.35 5.54
CA TYR A 822 7.42 -32.49 4.42
C TYR A 822 8.16 -31.15 4.47
N TRP A 823 8.32 -30.55 3.29
CA TRP A 823 8.64 -29.14 3.17
C TRP A 823 7.39 -28.29 3.43
N TRP A 824 7.57 -27.12 4.03
CA TRP A 824 6.53 -26.11 4.19
C TRP A 824 7.11 -24.71 3.99
N SER A 825 6.26 -23.77 3.62
CA SER A 825 6.67 -22.40 3.32
C SER A 825 7.01 -21.63 4.60
N ILE A 826 8.12 -20.90 4.57
CA ILE A 826 8.56 -20.02 5.65
C ILE A 826 8.65 -18.59 5.07
N PRO A 827 7.52 -17.87 4.92
CA PRO A 827 7.46 -16.56 4.25
C PRO A 827 8.47 -15.54 4.75
N TRP A 828 8.70 -15.49 6.06
CA TRP A 828 9.65 -14.59 6.69
C TRP A 828 11.13 -14.95 6.46
N LEU A 829 11.43 -15.99 5.67
CA LEU A 829 12.75 -16.35 5.15
C LEU A 829 12.78 -16.42 3.61
N GLY A 830 11.70 -16.05 2.92
CA GLY A 830 11.63 -16.14 1.45
C GLY A 830 11.52 -17.57 0.91
N GLU A 831 11.20 -18.54 1.76
CA GLU A 831 11.00 -19.94 1.36
C GLU A 831 9.57 -20.15 0.88
N LEU A 832 9.32 -19.88 -0.41
CA LEU A 832 8.00 -20.00 -1.05
C LEU A 832 7.79 -21.33 -1.80
N TYR A 833 8.87 -22.06 -2.08
CA TYR A 833 8.86 -23.34 -2.79
C TYR A 833 10.06 -24.20 -2.36
N PRO A 834 10.00 -25.54 -2.50
CA PRO A 834 11.18 -26.39 -2.34
C PRO A 834 12.03 -26.43 -3.62
N ASP A 835 13.35 -26.39 -3.48
CA ASP A 835 14.29 -26.27 -4.61
C ASP A 835 14.08 -27.29 -5.74
N ARG A 836 13.68 -28.52 -5.42
CA ARG A 836 13.44 -29.59 -6.41
C ARG A 836 12.33 -29.28 -7.44
N VAL A 837 11.41 -28.36 -7.13
CA VAL A 837 10.33 -27.95 -8.05
C VAL A 837 10.59 -26.58 -8.68
N TYR A 838 11.78 -26.02 -8.46
CA TYR A 838 12.15 -24.71 -9.01
C TYR A 838 12.02 -24.70 -10.54
N ALA A 839 12.68 -25.63 -11.23
CA ALA A 839 12.68 -25.65 -12.70
C ALA A 839 11.33 -26.09 -13.30
N SER A 840 10.63 -27.05 -12.65
CA SER A 840 9.39 -27.62 -13.17
C SER A 840 8.17 -26.72 -12.98
N ASP A 841 8.08 -26.03 -11.84
CA ASP A 841 6.87 -25.33 -11.41
C ASP A 841 7.14 -23.85 -11.14
N TRP A 842 8.14 -23.51 -10.32
CA TRP A 842 8.33 -22.12 -9.88
C TRP A 842 8.83 -21.19 -10.98
N LEU A 843 9.87 -21.57 -11.72
CA LEU A 843 10.41 -20.78 -12.84
C LEU A 843 9.40 -20.71 -14.00
N ALA A 844 8.62 -21.77 -14.19
CA ALA A 844 7.65 -21.87 -15.28
C ALA A 844 6.36 -21.07 -15.00
N ALA A 845 5.82 -21.16 -13.79
CA ALA A 845 4.49 -20.62 -13.45
C ALA A 845 4.50 -19.60 -12.31
N GLY A 846 5.58 -19.48 -11.53
CA GLY A 846 5.62 -18.62 -10.35
C GLY A 846 4.72 -19.08 -9.20
N ASN A 847 4.32 -20.36 -9.22
CA ASN A 847 3.34 -20.95 -8.33
C ASN A 847 3.57 -22.47 -8.22
N LEU A 848 2.85 -23.15 -7.32
CA LEU A 848 2.97 -24.58 -7.07
C LEU A 848 1.65 -25.32 -7.35
N PRO A 849 1.70 -26.56 -7.88
CA PRO A 849 0.51 -27.34 -8.15
C PRO A 849 -0.26 -27.68 -6.86
N ALA A 850 -1.57 -27.53 -6.88
CA ALA A 850 -2.46 -27.82 -5.76
C ALA A 850 -2.94 -29.28 -5.72
N GLY A 851 -3.49 -29.69 -4.57
CA GLY A 851 -4.28 -30.91 -4.41
C GLY A 851 -3.51 -32.17 -4.04
N GLY A 852 -4.24 -33.30 -4.03
CA GLY A 852 -3.78 -34.62 -3.60
C GLY A 852 -2.49 -35.05 -4.28
N GLY A 853 -1.41 -35.20 -3.50
CA GLY A 853 -0.09 -35.58 -4.03
C GLY A 853 0.93 -34.43 -4.07
N ASN A 854 0.45 -33.20 -4.14
CA ASN A 854 1.25 -32.00 -4.44
C ASN A 854 1.38 -31.09 -3.19
N PHE A 855 0.94 -29.84 -3.31
CA PHE A 855 0.99 -28.82 -2.28
C PHE A 855 -0.41 -28.41 -1.83
N ILE A 856 -0.54 -28.10 -0.54
CA ILE A 856 -1.79 -27.68 0.08
C ILE A 856 -1.52 -26.55 1.07
N GLN A 857 -2.51 -25.70 1.26
CA GLN A 857 -2.62 -24.75 2.34
C GLN A 857 -3.25 -25.43 3.55
N GLN A 858 -2.59 -25.35 4.70
CA GLN A 858 -3.10 -25.87 5.96
C GLN A 858 -2.80 -24.87 7.08
N THR A 859 -3.56 -24.92 8.18
CA THR A 859 -3.39 -23.95 9.26
C THR A 859 -1.96 -23.96 9.77
N ASP A 860 -1.39 -22.77 9.99
CA ASP A 860 0.00 -22.57 10.41
C ASP A 860 0.41 -23.45 11.61
N GLN A 861 -0.47 -23.58 12.60
CA GLN A 861 -0.29 -24.43 13.75
C GLN A 861 -0.09 -25.90 13.36
N VAL A 862 -0.92 -26.43 12.47
CA VAL A 862 -0.85 -27.85 12.09
C VAL A 862 0.37 -28.10 11.21
N VAL A 863 0.69 -27.17 10.31
CA VAL A 863 1.90 -27.21 9.49
C VAL A 863 3.15 -27.22 10.37
N TYR A 864 3.21 -26.37 11.39
CA TYR A 864 4.38 -26.31 12.27
C TYR A 864 4.47 -27.55 13.19
N GLN A 865 3.37 -27.95 13.84
CA GLN A 865 3.36 -29.08 14.78
C GLN A 865 3.66 -30.43 14.11
N GLY A 866 3.27 -30.60 12.85
CA GLY A 866 3.53 -31.83 12.09
C GLY A 866 4.88 -31.86 11.37
N SER A 867 5.68 -30.79 11.46
CA SER A 867 6.94 -30.66 10.73
C SER A 867 8.15 -31.11 11.55
N ALA A 868 9.22 -31.53 10.87
CA ALA A 868 10.53 -31.73 11.49
C ALA A 868 11.28 -30.41 11.75
N GLN A 869 10.90 -29.33 11.06
CA GLN A 869 11.52 -28.01 11.15
C GLN A 869 10.89 -27.19 12.29
N THR A 870 11.03 -27.70 13.53
CA THR A 870 10.56 -27.02 14.74
C THR A 870 11.74 -26.40 15.51
N THR A 871 11.43 -25.44 16.38
CA THR A 871 12.41 -24.64 17.13
C THR A 871 12.09 -24.67 18.63
N TYR A 872 13.12 -24.80 19.47
CA TYR A 872 13.00 -24.78 20.93
C TYR A 872 12.24 -23.53 21.41
N GLY A 873 11.33 -23.73 22.38
CA GLY A 873 10.58 -22.62 23.00
C GLY A 873 9.50 -22.00 22.13
N THR A 874 9.28 -22.48 20.90
CA THR A 874 8.35 -21.87 19.93
C THR A 874 7.07 -22.67 19.80
N SER A 875 5.92 -22.00 19.77
CA SER A 875 4.65 -22.60 19.38
C SER A 875 3.92 -21.73 18.37
N MET A 876 3.73 -22.22 17.15
CA MET A 876 2.81 -21.53 16.22
C MET A 876 1.37 -21.85 16.61
N LEU A 877 0.74 -20.91 17.31
CA LEU A 877 -0.68 -20.96 17.62
C LEU A 877 -1.49 -20.40 16.45
N ALA A 878 -2.69 -20.95 16.23
CA ALA A 878 -3.50 -20.60 15.08
C ALA A 878 -3.81 -19.09 14.99
N ASP A 879 -3.20 -18.42 14.02
CA ASP A 879 -3.20 -16.97 13.85
C ASP A 879 -4.43 -16.46 13.09
N ARG A 880 -4.86 -15.20 13.30
CA ARG A 880 -6.04 -14.57 12.68
C ARG A 880 -5.71 -13.14 12.26
N HIS A 881 -6.49 -12.50 11.37
CA HIS A 881 -6.27 -11.11 10.92
C HIS A 881 -7.38 -10.14 11.37
N ILE A 882 -7.72 -10.25 12.65
CA ILE A 882 -8.77 -9.48 13.29
C ILE A 882 -8.19 -8.71 14.48
N ALA A 883 -8.17 -7.39 14.36
CA ALA A 883 -7.81 -6.50 15.45
C ALA A 883 -8.94 -6.39 16.48
N ALA A 884 -10.18 -6.52 16.00
CA ALA A 884 -11.42 -6.32 16.72
C ALA A 884 -11.54 -4.90 17.34
N SER A 885 -12.31 -4.75 18.41
CA SER A 885 -12.55 -3.47 19.09
C SER A 885 -11.25 -2.79 19.56
N GLU A 886 -10.17 -3.53 19.74
CA GLU A 886 -8.88 -2.99 20.18
C GLU A 886 -8.05 -2.33 19.07
N GLY A 887 -8.40 -2.58 17.79
CA GLY A 887 -7.69 -1.98 16.64
C GLY A 887 -7.76 -0.46 16.67
N CYS A 888 -8.96 0.10 16.87
CA CYS A 888 -9.14 1.54 17.01
C CYS A 888 -8.40 2.13 18.20
N THR A 889 -8.40 1.43 19.34
CA THR A 889 -7.70 1.87 20.54
C THR A 889 -6.19 1.95 20.30
N SER A 890 -5.60 0.91 19.72
CA SER A 890 -4.18 0.86 19.37
C SER A 890 -3.82 1.90 18.29
N PHE A 891 -4.70 2.12 17.31
CA PHE A 891 -4.51 3.15 16.28
C PHE A 891 -4.52 4.56 16.84
N PHE A 892 -5.49 4.94 17.69
CA PHE A 892 -5.54 6.30 18.23
C PHE A 892 -4.48 6.52 19.32
N ASN A 893 -4.19 5.51 20.15
CA ASN A 893 -3.24 5.58 21.27
C ASN A 893 -3.41 6.82 22.18
N ILE A 894 -4.66 7.12 22.56
CA ILE A 894 -5.02 8.29 23.39
C ILE A 894 -5.47 7.90 24.80
N GLY A 895 -5.56 8.88 25.70
CA GLY A 895 -6.23 8.71 26.99
C GLY A 895 -5.46 7.84 28.00
N THR A 896 -6.21 7.10 28.81
CA THR A 896 -5.72 6.28 29.94
C THR A 896 -6.26 4.85 29.86
N PRO A 897 -5.70 3.89 30.60
CA PRO A 897 -6.23 2.53 30.63
C PRO A 897 -7.72 2.40 31.04
N SER A 898 -8.26 3.37 31.78
CA SER A 898 -9.67 3.36 32.21
C SER A 898 -10.60 4.21 31.34
N SER A 899 -10.06 4.97 30.37
CA SER A 899 -10.80 5.92 29.54
C SER A 899 -9.99 6.24 28.29
N THR A 900 -10.37 5.67 27.16
CA THR A 900 -9.67 5.72 25.86
C THR A 900 -10.66 5.72 24.69
N PHE A 901 -10.15 5.69 23.47
CA PHE A 901 -10.95 5.55 22.27
C PHE A 901 -11.53 4.13 22.15
N HIS A 902 -12.86 4.04 21.99
CA HIS A 902 -13.54 2.84 21.48
C HIS A 902 -14.78 3.18 20.66
N HIS A 903 -15.07 2.31 19.69
CA HIS A 903 -16.43 2.10 19.19
C HIS A 903 -17.22 1.23 20.17
N GLN A 904 -18.52 1.47 20.24
CA GLN A 904 -19.47 0.73 21.08
C GLN A 904 -20.44 -0.03 20.19
N PHE A 905 -20.73 -1.29 20.53
CA PHE A 905 -21.71 -2.07 19.80
C PHE A 905 -23.11 -1.68 20.30
N VAL A 906 -23.76 -0.76 19.59
CA VAL A 906 -25.13 -0.32 19.93
C VAL A 906 -25.89 -0.12 18.63
N ASP A 907 -26.85 -1.00 18.36
CA ASP A 907 -27.71 -0.87 17.19
C ASP A 907 -28.56 0.40 17.27
N GLY A 908 -28.75 1.05 16.13
CA GLY A 908 -29.52 2.28 16.08
C GLY A 908 -29.41 3.03 14.77
N THR A 909 -30.20 4.10 14.70
CA THR A 909 -30.22 5.04 13.58
C THR A 909 -29.80 6.40 14.09
N SER A 910 -28.67 6.91 13.60
CA SER A 910 -28.18 8.24 13.96
C SER A 910 -28.91 9.32 13.18
N SER A 911 -29.09 10.49 13.79
CA SER A 911 -29.68 11.67 13.15
C SER A 911 -28.62 12.69 12.80
N LEU A 912 -28.82 13.35 11.66
CA LEU A 912 -27.98 14.45 11.20
C LEU A 912 -28.14 15.65 12.15
N VAL A 913 -27.04 16.26 12.59
CA VAL A 913 -27.05 17.45 13.49
C VAL A 913 -26.38 18.66 12.84
N LEU A 914 -26.25 19.80 13.53
CA LEU A 914 -25.88 21.10 12.96
C LEU A 914 -24.72 21.07 11.95
N ALA A 915 -23.53 20.55 12.30
CA ALA A 915 -22.41 20.47 11.35
C ALA A 915 -22.71 19.54 10.16
N GLY A 916 -23.54 18.51 10.37
CA GLY A 916 -24.05 17.66 9.29
C GLY A 916 -25.11 18.34 8.41
N LEU A 917 -25.90 19.28 8.93
CA LEU A 917 -26.83 20.09 8.14
C LEU A 917 -26.07 21.08 7.24
N ASP A 918 -24.92 21.58 7.69
CA ASP A 918 -24.01 22.37 6.87
C ASP A 918 -23.47 21.56 5.68
N LEU A 919 -23.11 20.29 5.87
CA LEU A 919 -22.73 19.39 4.76
C LEU A 919 -23.81 19.33 3.66
N GLY A 920 -25.07 19.16 4.04
CA GLY A 920 -26.16 19.02 3.06
C GLY A 920 -26.52 20.32 2.34
N SER A 921 -26.33 21.47 2.99
CA SER A 921 -26.75 22.78 2.47
C SER A 921 -25.67 23.52 1.67
N ARG A 922 -24.38 23.33 2.00
CA ARG A 922 -23.26 24.09 1.43
C ARG A 922 -22.73 23.58 0.09
N TYR A 923 -23.06 22.34 -0.28
CA TYR A 923 -22.56 21.70 -1.51
C TYR A 923 -23.67 21.32 -2.49
N ASN A 924 -24.91 21.77 -2.23
CA ASN A 924 -26.12 21.36 -2.96
C ASN A 924 -26.24 19.83 -3.10
N PHE A 925 -25.80 19.12 -2.06
CA PHE A 925 -25.66 17.67 -2.07
C PHE A 925 -26.61 17.06 -1.03
N PRO A 926 -27.66 16.32 -1.44
CA PRO A 926 -28.68 15.84 -0.51
C PRO A 926 -28.10 14.79 0.43
N MET A 927 -28.21 15.05 1.74
CA MET A 927 -27.78 14.14 2.79
C MET A 927 -29.00 13.52 3.50
N PRO A 928 -29.02 12.21 3.76
CA PRO A 928 -30.07 11.59 4.55
C PRO A 928 -30.15 12.21 5.94
N ALA A 929 -31.36 12.61 6.36
CA ALA A 929 -31.60 13.13 7.71
C ALA A 929 -31.27 12.09 8.81
N THR A 930 -31.29 10.81 8.44
CA THR A 930 -30.95 9.69 9.31
C THR A 930 -30.11 8.65 8.56
N ALA A 931 -29.23 7.96 9.27
CA ALA A 931 -28.41 6.87 8.74
C ALA A 931 -28.30 5.74 9.78
N PRO A 932 -28.40 4.46 9.40
CA PRO A 932 -28.08 3.34 10.27
C PRO A 932 -26.64 3.46 10.79
N SER A 933 -26.46 3.29 12.10
CA SER A 933 -25.19 3.58 12.77
C SER A 933 -25.02 2.67 13.98
N ASN A 934 -24.69 1.41 13.73
CA ASN A 934 -24.63 0.41 14.81
C ASN A 934 -23.32 0.46 15.62
N ARG A 935 -22.40 1.37 15.29
CA ARG A 935 -21.03 1.45 15.82
C ARG A 935 -20.65 2.85 16.32
N PRO A 936 -21.46 3.52 17.16
CA PRO A 936 -21.09 4.84 17.68
C PRO A 936 -19.76 4.79 18.45
N PHE A 937 -18.99 5.87 18.44
CA PHE A 937 -17.69 5.94 19.12
C PHE A 937 -17.65 6.97 20.26
N ARG A 938 -16.65 6.83 21.12
CA ARG A 938 -16.28 7.81 22.16
C ARG A 938 -14.76 7.85 22.32
N LEU A 939 -14.23 9.00 22.73
CA LEU A 939 -12.79 9.23 22.93
C LEU A 939 -12.32 8.87 24.36
N ASP A 940 -13.26 8.69 25.28
CA ASP A 940 -13.03 8.67 26.73
C ASP A 940 -13.77 7.52 27.43
N THR A 941 -13.85 6.36 26.79
CA THR A 941 -14.54 5.18 27.32
C THR A 941 -13.61 3.96 27.41
N ASN A 942 -13.99 2.95 28.19
CA ASN A 942 -13.35 1.62 28.17
C ASN A 942 -14.41 0.51 27.95
N ARG A 943 -15.56 0.91 27.40
CA ARG A 943 -16.69 0.02 27.15
C ARG A 943 -16.53 -0.67 25.78
N ASP A 944 -16.88 -1.96 25.73
CA ASP A 944 -16.96 -2.80 24.53
C ASP A 944 -15.60 -3.04 23.79
N GLY A 945 -14.47 -2.92 24.50
CA GLY A 945 -13.14 -3.31 24.03
C GLY A 945 -12.12 -3.48 25.16
N GLY A 946 -11.03 -4.20 24.88
CA GLY A 946 -9.88 -4.36 25.78
C GLY A 946 -8.71 -3.42 25.48
N LEU A 947 -7.59 -3.67 26.15
CA LEU A 947 -6.33 -2.98 25.90
C LEU A 947 -5.25 -4.00 25.56
N GLY A 948 -4.50 -3.72 24.51
CA GLY A 948 -3.31 -4.48 24.15
C GLY A 948 -2.19 -4.33 25.19
N SER A 949 -1.25 -5.27 25.20
CA SER A 949 -0.12 -5.25 26.14
C SER A 949 0.81 -4.05 25.90
N GLU A 950 0.84 -3.52 24.67
CA GLU A 950 1.59 -2.33 24.31
C GLU A 950 1.19 -1.10 25.12
N TRP A 951 -0.05 -1.06 25.61
CA TRP A 951 -0.60 0.08 26.34
C TRP A 951 0.18 0.39 27.62
N TYR A 952 0.91 -0.58 28.14
CA TYR A 952 1.67 -0.47 29.37
C TYR A 952 3.19 -0.43 29.13
N ARG A 953 3.63 -0.26 27.86
CA ARG A 953 5.03 -0.42 27.47
C ARG A 953 5.51 0.72 26.59
N ALA A 954 6.78 1.09 26.72
CA ALA A 954 7.39 2.09 25.84
C ALA A 954 7.55 1.51 24.42
N PRO A 955 7.47 2.35 23.37
CA PRO A 955 7.23 3.79 23.41
C PRO A 955 5.74 4.18 23.57
N TYR A 956 4.79 3.25 23.37
CA TYR A 956 3.36 3.58 23.29
C TYR A 956 2.76 4.17 24.57
N SER A 957 3.21 3.72 25.73
CA SER A 957 2.77 4.23 27.03
C SER A 957 3.36 5.60 27.37
N THR A 958 4.51 5.96 26.80
CA THR A 958 5.22 7.22 27.06
C THR A 958 4.89 8.30 26.04
N GLU A 959 4.53 7.93 24.82
CA GLU A 959 4.23 8.84 23.71
C GLU A 959 2.77 8.71 23.25
N ARG A 960 1.85 9.07 24.15
CA ARG A 960 0.42 9.05 23.85
C ARG A 960 -0.02 10.30 23.10
N PHE A 961 -0.88 10.09 22.12
CA PHE A 961 -1.51 11.17 21.38
C PHE A 961 -2.67 11.74 22.21
N ARG A 962 -3.16 12.91 21.80
CA ARG A 962 -4.35 13.54 22.38
C ARG A 962 -5.40 13.71 21.29
N ALA A 963 -6.66 13.51 21.63
CA ALA A 963 -7.74 13.70 20.67
C ALA A 963 -8.90 14.50 21.23
N ASP A 964 -9.51 15.32 20.38
CA ASP A 964 -10.70 16.11 20.70
C ASP A 964 -11.75 15.95 19.60
N LEU A 965 -13.01 15.76 20.01
CA LEU A 965 -14.13 15.72 19.08
C LEU A 965 -14.50 17.17 18.73
N VAL A 966 -14.05 17.64 17.57
CA VAL A 966 -14.22 19.04 17.17
C VAL A 966 -15.55 19.30 16.47
N LYS A 967 -16.10 18.30 15.76
CA LYS A 967 -17.42 18.39 15.11
C LYS A 967 -18.16 17.06 15.18
N THR A 968 -19.48 17.13 15.25
CA THR A 968 -20.38 15.96 15.15
C THR A 968 -21.29 16.13 13.95
N TYR A 969 -21.28 15.17 13.04
CA TYR A 969 -22.15 15.17 11.85
C TYR A 969 -23.41 14.36 12.10
N TYR A 970 -23.28 13.17 12.68
CA TYR A 970 -24.37 12.29 13.06
C TYR A 970 -24.30 11.98 14.56
N ASN A 971 -25.39 12.25 15.28
CA ASN A 971 -25.50 11.92 16.70
C ASN A 971 -26.23 10.59 16.90
N HIS A 972 -25.71 9.74 17.78
CA HIS A 972 -26.32 8.44 18.07
C HIS A 972 -27.25 8.53 19.29
N PRO A 973 -28.57 8.30 19.12
CA PRO A 973 -29.57 8.71 20.11
C PRO A 973 -29.58 7.88 21.40
N THR A 974 -29.12 6.62 21.35
CA THR A 974 -29.31 5.65 22.45
C THR A 974 -28.05 5.36 23.25
N SER A 975 -26.87 5.54 22.65
CA SER A 975 -25.58 5.23 23.32
C SER A 975 -24.98 6.45 24.01
N GLY A 976 -25.42 7.67 23.66
CA GLY A 976 -24.74 8.92 24.00
C GLY A 976 -23.31 9.02 23.42
N GLY A 977 -22.97 8.19 22.43
CA GLY A 977 -21.75 8.29 21.64
C GLY A 977 -22.01 8.97 20.30
N THR A 978 -20.95 9.16 19.52
CA THR A 978 -21.02 9.86 18.24
C THR A 978 -21.19 8.86 17.10
N GLY A 979 -22.18 9.08 16.23
CA GLY A 979 -22.44 8.23 15.06
C GLY A 979 -21.47 8.53 13.91
N SER A 980 -21.16 9.80 13.67
CA SER A 980 -20.03 10.23 12.84
C SER A 980 -19.59 11.63 13.24
N GLY A 981 -18.29 11.89 13.27
CA GLY A 981 -17.74 13.18 13.67
C GLY A 981 -16.26 13.34 13.30
N LEU A 982 -15.81 14.60 13.37
CA LEU A 982 -14.44 15.00 13.11
C LEU A 982 -13.66 15.05 14.42
N VAL A 983 -12.53 14.33 14.45
CA VAL A 983 -11.62 14.23 15.58
C VAL A 983 -10.29 14.90 15.21
N GLU A 984 -9.87 15.89 15.99
CA GLU A 984 -8.50 16.40 15.92
C GLU A 984 -7.60 15.44 16.71
N LEU A 985 -6.58 14.86 16.09
CA LEU A 985 -5.60 13.97 16.71
C LEU A 985 -4.22 14.64 16.73
N ARG A 986 -3.65 14.82 17.91
CA ARG A 986 -2.43 15.60 18.15
C ARG A 986 -1.32 14.72 18.68
N ASP A 987 -0.08 15.00 18.26
CA ASP A 987 1.09 14.34 18.84
C ASP A 987 1.20 14.63 20.34
N SER A 988 2.03 13.85 21.04
CA SER A 988 2.23 14.00 22.50
C SER A 988 2.73 15.39 22.88
N GLY A 989 3.48 16.05 21.99
CA GLY A 989 3.99 17.42 22.15
C GLY A 989 3.02 18.53 21.75
N GLY A 990 1.90 18.23 21.10
CA GLY A 990 0.94 19.21 20.57
C GLY A 990 1.46 20.07 19.42
N ARG A 991 2.53 19.65 18.74
CA ARG A 991 3.23 20.34 17.64
C ARG A 991 2.53 20.20 16.29
N SER A 992 1.82 19.09 16.08
CA SER A 992 1.10 18.80 14.83
C SER A 992 -0.23 18.10 15.12
N SER A 993 -1.19 18.24 14.21
CA SER A 993 -2.52 17.62 14.31
C SER A 993 -2.98 17.04 12.97
N ALA A 994 -3.55 15.84 12.99
CA ALA A 994 -4.38 15.30 11.90
C ALA A 994 -5.87 15.52 12.20
N TYR A 995 -6.69 15.51 11.15
CA TYR A 995 -8.13 15.66 11.25
C TYR A 995 -8.83 14.41 10.70
N ILE A 996 -9.36 13.59 11.60
CA ILE A 996 -9.88 12.26 11.28
C ILE A 996 -11.40 12.24 11.39
N VAL A 997 -12.08 11.93 10.27
CA VAL A 997 -13.51 11.63 10.30
C VAL A 997 -13.68 10.18 10.73
N VAL A 998 -14.32 9.98 11.87
CA VAL A 998 -14.64 8.66 12.40
C VAL A 998 -16.10 8.35 12.10
N ASN A 999 -16.37 7.21 11.45
CA ASN A 999 -17.69 6.82 10.99
C ASN A 999 -18.18 5.56 11.70
N GLY A 1000 -19.21 5.69 12.54
CA GLY A 1000 -19.96 4.57 13.12
C GLY A 1000 -21.17 4.10 12.29
N ILE A 1001 -21.27 4.59 11.05
CA ILE A 1001 -22.30 4.23 10.05
C ILE A 1001 -22.25 2.72 9.78
N SER A 1002 -23.39 2.09 9.48
CA SER A 1002 -23.48 0.65 9.21
C SER A 1002 -23.01 0.25 7.80
N ASN A 1003 -22.83 -1.05 7.57
CA ASN A 1003 -22.31 -1.65 6.34
C ASN A 1003 -23.02 -1.25 5.02
N ALA A 1004 -22.38 -1.59 3.89
CA ALA A 1004 -22.90 -1.33 2.55
C ALA A 1004 -24.28 -1.96 2.30
N VAL A 1005 -24.58 -3.13 2.89
CA VAL A 1005 -25.91 -3.76 2.75
C VAL A 1005 -27.00 -2.95 3.44
N ALA A 1006 -26.74 -2.37 4.62
CA ALA A 1006 -27.72 -1.61 5.38
C ALA A 1006 -27.83 -0.14 4.93
N SER A 1007 -26.70 0.49 4.64
CA SER A 1007 -26.61 1.93 4.35
C SER A 1007 -26.55 2.25 2.85
N GLY A 1008 -26.16 1.28 2.01
CA GLY A 1008 -25.95 1.43 0.58
C GLY A 1008 -24.57 1.98 0.21
N SER A 1009 -23.85 1.31 -0.70
CA SER A 1009 -22.51 1.73 -1.16
C SER A 1009 -22.47 3.14 -1.73
N SER A 1010 -23.54 3.58 -2.41
CA SER A 1010 -23.61 4.93 -2.98
C SER A 1010 -23.63 6.02 -1.91
N PHE A 1011 -24.39 5.83 -0.82
CA PHE A 1011 -24.42 6.80 0.28
C PHE A 1011 -23.07 6.88 0.98
N ILE A 1012 -22.45 5.74 1.29
CA ILE A 1012 -21.15 5.66 1.95
C ILE A 1012 -20.06 6.39 1.13
N ALA A 1013 -19.98 6.12 -0.17
CA ALA A 1013 -19.02 6.77 -1.05
C ALA A 1013 -19.22 8.30 -1.08
N LYS A 1014 -20.47 8.74 -1.29
CA LYS A 1014 -20.83 10.17 -1.33
C LYS A 1014 -20.51 10.88 -0.03
N TYR A 1015 -20.87 10.26 1.09
CA TYR A 1015 -20.63 10.84 2.40
C TYR A 1015 -19.14 11.01 2.68
N SER A 1016 -18.32 10.01 2.33
CA SER A 1016 -16.87 10.04 2.55
C SER A 1016 -16.19 11.17 1.77
N VAL A 1017 -16.59 11.40 0.50
CA VAL A 1017 -16.04 12.50 -0.30
C VAL A 1017 -16.45 13.86 0.27
N LEU A 1018 -17.72 14.02 0.66
CA LEU A 1018 -18.24 15.28 1.23
C LEU A 1018 -17.57 15.64 2.55
N THR A 1019 -17.40 14.66 3.44
CA THR A 1019 -16.77 14.91 4.73
C THR A 1019 -15.29 15.26 4.60
N MET A 1020 -14.58 14.79 3.58
CA MET A 1020 -13.19 15.24 3.31
C MET A 1020 -13.10 16.73 3.04
N VAL A 1021 -13.91 17.23 2.09
CA VAL A 1021 -13.92 18.66 1.74
C VAL A 1021 -14.30 19.49 2.96
N GLN A 1022 -15.39 19.13 3.63
CA GLN A 1022 -15.86 19.87 4.79
C GLN A 1022 -14.88 19.84 5.95
N SER A 1023 -14.26 18.69 6.24
CA SER A 1023 -13.32 18.56 7.36
C SER A 1023 -12.06 19.38 7.14
N PHE A 1024 -11.58 19.46 5.89
CA PHE A 1024 -10.47 20.34 5.54
C PHE A 1024 -10.79 21.82 5.80
N LEU A 1025 -12.00 22.26 5.44
CA LEU A 1025 -12.45 23.63 5.71
C LEU A 1025 -12.72 23.87 7.21
N GLU A 1026 -13.22 22.87 7.93
CA GLU A 1026 -13.47 22.95 9.39
C GLU A 1026 -12.18 22.93 10.19
N GLY A 1027 -11.14 22.24 9.73
CA GLY A 1027 -9.81 22.28 10.30
C GLY A 1027 -9.16 23.68 10.25
N ALA A 1028 -9.73 24.63 9.51
CA ALA A 1028 -9.29 26.02 9.45
C ALA A 1028 -9.68 26.88 10.66
N ASP A 1029 -10.50 26.34 11.58
CA ASP A 1029 -11.04 27.12 12.70
C ASP A 1029 -9.89 27.82 13.46
N PRO A 1030 -9.92 29.16 13.60
CA PRO A 1030 -8.83 29.91 14.19
C PRO A 1030 -8.63 29.63 15.69
N THR A 1031 -9.57 28.92 16.32
CA THR A 1031 -9.43 28.46 17.70
C THR A 1031 -8.52 27.23 17.85
N PHE A 1032 -8.21 26.54 16.76
CA PHE A 1032 -7.35 25.36 16.78
C PHE A 1032 -5.87 25.76 16.75
N SER A 1033 -5.05 25.11 17.58
CA SER A 1033 -3.61 25.40 17.69
C SER A 1033 -2.84 25.02 16.43
N ASN A 1034 -3.23 23.91 15.78
CA ASN A 1034 -2.60 23.39 14.57
C ASN A 1034 -3.59 23.40 13.40
N ARG A 1035 -4.24 24.55 13.19
CA ARG A 1035 -5.26 24.72 12.14
C ARG A 1035 -4.70 24.48 10.73
N ILE A 1036 -5.58 24.07 9.81
CA ILE A 1036 -5.31 23.93 8.39
C ILE A 1036 -5.37 25.32 7.72
N PRO A 1037 -4.25 25.86 7.18
CA PRO A 1037 -4.28 27.08 6.39
C PRO A 1037 -5.11 26.87 5.12
N GLN A 1038 -5.89 27.88 4.75
CA GLN A 1038 -6.80 27.77 3.60
C GLN A 1038 -6.13 28.26 2.32
N LEU A 1039 -6.74 27.92 1.18
CA LEU A 1039 -6.38 28.49 -0.11
C LEU A 1039 -7.26 29.70 -0.41
N PRO A 1040 -6.70 30.83 -0.88
CA PRO A 1040 -7.52 31.91 -1.37
C PRO A 1040 -8.19 31.52 -2.70
N ARG A 1041 -9.20 32.28 -3.10
CA ARG A 1041 -9.74 32.30 -4.46
C ARG A 1041 -8.93 33.34 -5.25
N VAL A 1042 -8.25 32.91 -6.31
CA VAL A 1042 -7.53 33.82 -7.22
C VAL A 1042 -8.38 34.16 -8.44
N GLU A 1043 -8.40 35.42 -8.86
CA GLU A 1043 -9.15 35.90 -10.03
C GLU A 1043 -8.31 36.84 -10.88
N ILE A 1044 -8.33 36.63 -12.20
CA ILE A 1044 -7.73 37.54 -13.19
C ILE A 1044 -8.70 38.70 -13.37
N THR A 1045 -8.25 39.91 -13.01
CA THR A 1045 -9.04 41.13 -13.08
C THR A 1045 -8.84 41.87 -14.41
N SER A 1046 -7.71 41.67 -15.09
CA SER A 1046 -7.42 42.21 -16.42
C SER A 1046 -6.33 41.40 -17.13
N PRO A 1047 -6.36 41.23 -18.46
CA PRO A 1047 -7.47 41.50 -19.35
C PRO A 1047 -8.66 40.58 -19.07
N THR A 1048 -9.86 41.07 -19.35
CA THR A 1048 -11.10 40.29 -19.32
C THR A 1048 -11.44 39.81 -20.73
N GLU A 1049 -12.42 38.90 -20.88
CA GLU A 1049 -12.86 38.40 -22.19
C GLU A 1049 -13.35 39.49 -23.17
N ILE A 1050 -13.73 40.66 -22.64
CA ILE A 1050 -14.20 41.81 -23.43
C ILE A 1050 -13.12 42.88 -23.63
N THR A 1051 -11.92 42.67 -23.08
CA THR A 1051 -10.83 43.63 -23.22
C THR A 1051 -10.27 43.58 -24.65
N GLU A 1052 -10.42 44.68 -25.38
CA GLU A 1052 -9.87 44.82 -26.74
C GLU A 1052 -8.35 45.05 -26.68
N LEU A 1053 -7.58 44.13 -27.27
CA LEU A 1053 -6.12 44.19 -27.32
C LEU A 1053 -5.66 44.47 -28.77
N THR A 1054 -5.61 45.74 -29.15
CA THR A 1054 -5.25 46.20 -30.51
C THR A 1054 -3.78 46.59 -30.60
N GLN A 1055 -3.01 45.90 -31.45
CA GLN A 1055 -1.58 46.07 -31.64
C GLN A 1055 -0.74 46.16 -30.34
N PRO A 1056 -1.00 45.33 -29.30
CA PRO A 1056 -0.27 45.43 -28.04
C PRO A 1056 1.18 44.96 -28.22
N THR A 1057 2.18 45.69 -27.74
CA THR A 1057 3.54 45.15 -27.58
C THR A 1057 3.72 44.48 -26.21
N GLN A 1058 2.83 44.78 -25.27
CA GLN A 1058 2.78 44.26 -23.91
C GLN A 1058 1.31 44.18 -23.46
N VAL A 1059 0.97 43.16 -22.67
CA VAL A 1059 -0.32 42.99 -22.01
C VAL A 1059 -0.09 42.88 -20.50
N ASP A 1060 -0.77 43.71 -19.71
CA ASP A 1060 -0.69 43.64 -18.26
C ASP A 1060 -1.74 42.64 -17.74
N ILE A 1061 -1.26 41.56 -17.12
CA ILE A 1061 -2.10 40.52 -16.50
C ILE A 1061 -2.25 40.88 -15.03
N GLY A 1062 -3.36 41.52 -14.69
CA GLY A 1062 -3.75 41.84 -13.32
C GLY A 1062 -4.58 40.72 -12.69
N TYR A 1063 -4.30 40.38 -11.45
CA TYR A 1063 -5.05 39.38 -10.68
C TYR A 1063 -5.12 39.77 -9.19
N ASP A 1064 -6.12 39.26 -8.49
CA ASP A 1064 -6.37 39.54 -7.07
C ASP A 1064 -6.79 38.26 -6.34
N VAL A 1065 -6.65 38.26 -5.01
CA VAL A 1065 -6.98 37.12 -4.14
C VAL A 1065 -8.07 37.49 -3.14
N ALA A 1066 -8.98 36.55 -2.90
CA ALA A 1066 -10.01 36.67 -1.87
C ALA A 1066 -10.01 35.43 -0.99
N TRP A 1067 -9.95 35.60 0.33
CA TRP A 1067 -9.96 34.51 1.31
C TRP A 1067 -11.35 33.91 1.50
N ARG A 1068 -11.83 33.26 0.45
CA ARG A 1068 -13.16 32.65 0.30
C ARG A 1068 -13.07 31.36 -0.50
N ARG A 1069 -14.15 30.58 -0.49
CA ARG A 1069 -14.32 29.41 -1.35
C ARG A 1069 -14.46 29.83 -2.82
N TRP A 1070 -14.23 28.87 -3.69
CA TRP A 1070 -14.46 28.95 -5.14
C TRP A 1070 -15.81 29.57 -5.55
N ASP A 1071 -16.85 29.42 -4.73
CA ASP A 1071 -18.22 29.93 -4.95
C ASP A 1071 -18.52 31.28 -4.26
N ASP A 1072 -17.47 32.00 -3.84
CA ASP A 1072 -17.51 33.29 -3.11
C ASP A 1072 -18.19 33.21 -1.72
N GLN A 1073 -18.43 32.00 -1.20
CA GLN A 1073 -18.90 31.81 0.18
C GLN A 1073 -17.73 31.77 1.17
N THR A 1074 -18.04 31.94 2.46
CA THR A 1074 -17.07 31.65 3.52
C THR A 1074 -16.74 30.16 3.57
N TYR A 1075 -15.51 29.79 3.96
CA TYR A 1075 -15.07 28.39 4.07
C TYR A 1075 -16.03 27.54 4.90
N THR A 1076 -16.34 27.99 6.12
CA THR A 1076 -17.33 27.37 7.02
C THR A 1076 -18.30 28.40 7.58
N SER A 1077 -19.35 27.94 8.26
CA SER A 1077 -20.30 28.79 8.98
C SER A 1077 -19.65 29.49 10.18
N ALA A 1078 -18.56 28.92 10.70
CA ALA A 1078 -17.76 29.48 11.78
C ALA A 1078 -16.68 30.47 11.31
N THR A 1079 -16.42 30.58 10.00
CA THR A 1079 -15.41 31.51 9.47
C THR A 1079 -15.85 32.96 9.69
N PRO A 1080 -15.04 33.81 10.35
CA PRO A 1080 -15.38 35.21 10.60
C PRO A 1080 -15.54 36.03 9.32
N VAL A 1081 -16.38 37.05 9.37
CA VAL A 1081 -16.46 38.08 8.32
C VAL A 1081 -15.13 38.84 8.27
N GLY A 1082 -14.50 38.93 7.10
CA GLY A 1082 -13.19 39.55 6.93
C GLY A 1082 -12.00 38.64 7.25
N TYR A 1083 -12.22 37.32 7.34
CA TYR A 1083 -11.14 36.34 7.40
C TYR A 1083 -10.12 36.61 6.28
N SER A 1084 -8.84 36.64 6.67
CA SER A 1084 -7.70 36.77 5.79
C SER A 1084 -6.52 36.02 6.38
N GLU A 1085 -5.58 35.64 5.54
CA GLU A 1085 -4.29 35.14 5.96
C GLU A 1085 -3.16 35.94 5.29
N ASP A 1086 -1.94 35.70 5.74
CA ASP A 1086 -0.77 36.44 5.25
C ASP A 1086 -0.43 36.06 3.80
N GLU A 1087 -0.65 37.03 2.90
CA GLU A 1087 -0.42 36.94 1.45
C GLU A 1087 1.07 36.77 1.10
N ASN A 1088 2.01 37.12 2.01
CA ASN A 1088 3.44 36.83 1.80
C ASN A 1088 3.75 35.33 1.69
N ASN A 1089 2.81 34.46 2.05
CA ASN A 1089 2.92 33.01 1.89
C ASN A 1089 2.35 32.51 0.55
N LEU A 1090 2.00 33.39 -0.38
CA LEU A 1090 1.48 33.02 -1.68
C LEU A 1090 2.57 33.09 -2.75
N ASP A 1091 2.52 32.13 -3.66
CA ASP A 1091 3.37 32.01 -4.83
C ASP A 1091 2.49 31.80 -6.06
N TYR A 1092 2.76 32.55 -7.12
CA TYR A 1092 1.97 32.54 -8.35
C TYR A 1092 2.74 31.95 -9.52
N VAL A 1093 2.04 31.23 -10.38
CA VAL A 1093 2.54 30.77 -11.68
C VAL A 1093 1.64 31.36 -12.76
N VAL A 1094 2.20 32.27 -13.57
CA VAL A 1094 1.47 32.97 -14.63
C VAL A 1094 1.90 32.43 -15.99
N MET A 1095 0.96 31.81 -16.69
CA MET A 1095 1.21 31.05 -17.90
C MET A 1095 0.19 31.40 -19.00
N TYR A 1096 0.56 31.09 -20.24
CA TYR A 1096 -0.31 31.25 -21.40
C TYR A 1096 -0.22 30.05 -22.34
N SER A 1097 -1.22 29.90 -23.20
CA SER A 1097 -1.28 28.86 -24.23
C SER A 1097 -1.62 29.47 -25.58
N ARG A 1098 -0.92 29.04 -26.65
CA ARG A 1098 -1.19 29.43 -28.04
C ARG A 1098 -2.05 28.41 -28.80
N ASP A 1099 -2.27 27.23 -28.24
CA ASP A 1099 -2.87 26.07 -28.89
C ASP A 1099 -4.09 25.52 -28.12
N ASN A 1100 -4.85 26.45 -27.52
CA ASN A 1100 -6.08 26.19 -26.77
C ASN A 1100 -5.90 25.16 -25.62
N GLY A 1101 -4.75 25.18 -24.97
CA GLY A 1101 -4.45 24.49 -23.72
C GLY A 1101 -3.64 23.20 -23.89
N ALA A 1102 -3.17 22.89 -25.10
CA ALA A 1102 -2.36 21.71 -25.34
C ALA A 1102 -0.90 21.89 -24.86
N THR A 1103 -0.37 23.11 -24.90
CA THR A 1103 0.92 23.48 -24.32
C THR A 1103 0.81 24.79 -23.54
N TRP A 1104 1.43 24.82 -22.36
CA TRP A 1104 1.44 25.99 -21.47
C TRP A 1104 2.86 26.51 -21.30
N LEU A 1105 3.00 27.83 -21.41
CA LEU A 1105 4.26 28.54 -21.43
C LEU A 1105 4.26 29.63 -20.36
N ILE A 1106 5.36 29.79 -19.63
CA ILE A 1106 5.51 30.89 -18.65
C ILE A 1106 5.58 32.24 -19.37
N CYS A 1107 4.79 33.20 -18.90
CA CYS A 1107 4.84 34.57 -19.41
C CYS A 1107 6.27 35.15 -19.29
N ASN A 1108 6.77 35.75 -20.37
CA ASN A 1108 8.11 36.38 -20.51
C ASN A 1108 9.32 35.46 -20.54
N ARG A 1109 9.14 34.13 -20.54
CA ARG A 1109 10.25 33.19 -20.66
C ARG A 1109 10.06 32.11 -21.69
N ASP A 1110 8.83 31.87 -22.12
CA ASP A 1110 8.47 30.86 -23.12
C ASP A 1110 8.99 29.45 -22.75
N VAL A 1111 9.08 29.16 -21.44
CA VAL A 1111 9.43 27.84 -20.89
C VAL A 1111 8.14 27.03 -20.73
N VAL A 1112 8.14 25.80 -21.23
CA VAL A 1112 6.99 24.88 -21.13
C VAL A 1112 6.82 24.43 -19.68
N VAL A 1113 5.60 24.50 -19.17
CA VAL A 1113 5.20 24.06 -17.84
C VAL A 1113 3.93 23.22 -17.89
N THR A 1114 3.72 22.39 -16.88
CA THR A 1114 2.50 21.59 -16.72
C THR A 1114 1.54 22.34 -15.78
N PRO A 1115 0.30 22.63 -16.20
CA PRO A 1115 -0.69 23.20 -15.29
C PRO A 1115 -0.97 22.30 -14.09
N GLY A 1116 -1.07 22.89 -12.90
CA GLY A 1116 -1.31 22.20 -11.64
C GLY A 1116 -0.08 21.52 -11.03
N GLU A 1117 1.10 21.71 -11.62
CA GLU A 1117 2.38 21.31 -11.04
C GLU A 1117 3.20 22.56 -10.73
N LEU A 1118 3.53 22.76 -9.46
CA LEU A 1118 4.41 23.86 -9.05
C LEU A 1118 5.81 23.64 -9.67
N PRO A 1119 6.34 24.59 -10.46
CA PRO A 1119 7.66 24.45 -11.06
C PRO A 1119 8.76 24.31 -10.00
N ALA A 1120 9.75 23.43 -10.25
CA ALA A 1120 10.89 23.29 -9.34
C ALA A 1120 11.88 24.47 -9.41
N ASP A 1121 11.94 25.17 -10.56
CA ASP A 1121 12.77 26.36 -10.73
C ASP A 1121 12.09 27.58 -10.09
N PRO A 1122 12.65 28.15 -9.00
CA PRO A 1122 12.09 29.31 -8.31
C PRO A 1122 11.96 30.53 -9.22
N LEU A 1123 12.76 30.61 -10.29
CA LEU A 1123 12.70 31.71 -11.20
C LEU A 1123 11.39 31.69 -12.01
N LEU A 1124 10.71 30.55 -12.15
CA LEU A 1124 9.41 30.43 -12.84
C LEU A 1124 8.21 30.75 -11.94
N ILE A 1125 8.48 31.05 -10.66
CA ILE A 1125 7.48 31.35 -9.64
C ILE A 1125 7.55 32.84 -9.32
N GLN A 1126 6.39 33.49 -9.25
CA GLN A 1126 6.25 34.88 -8.84
C GLN A 1126 5.79 34.93 -7.37
N PRO A 1127 6.66 35.29 -6.42
CA PRO A 1127 6.23 35.50 -5.04
C PRO A 1127 5.28 36.70 -4.96
N ASP A 1128 4.30 36.62 -4.05
CA ASP A 1128 3.46 37.75 -3.69
C ASP A 1128 4.30 38.94 -3.21
N SER A 1129 3.98 40.14 -3.69
CA SER A 1129 4.80 41.33 -3.50
C SER A 1129 4.26 42.25 -2.40
N ALA A 1130 2.95 42.28 -2.21
CA ALA A 1130 2.25 43.00 -1.15
C ALA A 1130 0.77 42.63 -1.12
N ILE A 1131 0.10 42.95 -0.01
CA ILE A 1131 -1.36 42.79 0.12
C ILE A 1131 -2.10 43.51 -1.02
N GLY A 1132 -2.95 42.77 -1.72
CA GLY A 1132 -3.85 43.29 -2.76
C GLY A 1132 -3.49 42.85 -4.19
N PRO A 1133 -3.98 43.57 -5.22
CA PRO A 1133 -3.86 43.13 -6.60
C PRO A 1133 -2.41 43.09 -7.11
N GLU A 1134 -2.09 42.01 -7.81
CA GLU A 1134 -0.80 41.74 -8.44
C GLU A 1134 -0.86 41.94 -9.95
N VAL A 1135 0.29 42.28 -10.56
CA VAL A 1135 0.38 42.51 -12.01
C VAL A 1135 1.63 41.89 -12.61
N VAL A 1136 1.45 41.01 -13.60
CA VAL A 1136 2.54 40.48 -14.44
C VAL A 1136 2.46 41.09 -15.83
N ARG A 1137 3.55 41.73 -16.25
CA ARG A 1137 3.67 42.35 -17.58
C ARG A 1137 4.09 41.32 -18.61
N TRP A 1138 3.21 40.94 -19.54
CA TRP A 1138 3.47 39.93 -20.56
C TRP A 1138 3.87 40.57 -21.89
N ALA A 1139 5.13 40.40 -22.30
CA ALA A 1139 5.63 40.90 -23.57
C ALA A 1139 5.04 40.07 -24.73
N VAL A 1140 4.32 40.75 -25.64
CA VAL A 1140 3.67 40.14 -26.80
C VAL A 1140 4.08 40.84 -28.11
N PRO A 1141 5.34 40.74 -28.55
CA PRO A 1141 5.75 41.31 -29.84
C PRO A 1141 5.06 40.59 -31.01
N GLU A 1142 4.70 41.33 -32.06
CA GLU A 1142 3.98 40.82 -33.23
C GLU A 1142 4.67 39.60 -33.88
N ALA A 1143 6.01 39.62 -33.94
CA ALA A 1143 6.80 38.53 -34.53
C ALA A 1143 6.63 37.17 -33.83
N SER A 1144 6.28 37.17 -32.54
CA SER A 1144 6.12 35.96 -31.72
C SER A 1144 4.65 35.69 -31.35
N PHE A 1145 3.80 36.71 -31.44
CA PHE A 1145 2.38 36.68 -31.08
C PHE A 1145 1.53 37.26 -32.21
N PRO A 1146 1.27 36.49 -33.28
CA PRO A 1146 0.41 36.90 -34.38
C PRO A 1146 -1.05 37.10 -33.92
N GLN A 1147 -1.87 37.69 -34.79
CA GLN A 1147 -3.31 37.82 -34.51
C GLN A 1147 -3.92 36.44 -34.20
N GLY A 1148 -4.64 36.35 -33.09
CA GLY A 1148 -5.22 35.09 -32.67
C GLY A 1148 -5.73 35.08 -31.24
N THR A 1149 -6.28 33.94 -30.86
CA THR A 1149 -6.79 33.66 -29.52
C THR A 1149 -5.73 33.01 -28.67
N TYR A 1150 -5.57 33.49 -27.46
CA TYR A 1150 -4.64 32.96 -26.45
C TYR A 1150 -5.42 32.66 -25.18
N LEU A 1151 -4.99 31.63 -24.44
CA LEU A 1151 -5.44 31.40 -23.07
C LEU A 1151 -4.39 31.95 -22.12
N VAL A 1152 -4.84 32.63 -21.07
CA VAL A 1152 -3.99 33.11 -19.96
C VAL A 1152 -4.49 32.45 -18.69
N ARG A 1153 -3.59 31.97 -17.85
CA ARG A 1153 -3.89 31.27 -16.60
C ARG A 1153 -2.97 31.74 -15.48
N VAL A 1154 -3.55 31.94 -14.31
CA VAL A 1154 -2.84 32.21 -13.06
C VAL A 1154 -3.14 31.06 -12.11
N GLU A 1155 -2.09 30.46 -11.56
CA GLU A 1155 -2.19 29.51 -10.46
C GLU A 1155 -1.59 30.14 -9.20
N CYS A 1156 -2.22 29.93 -8.06
CA CYS A 1156 -1.83 30.43 -6.75
C CYS A 1156 -1.62 29.24 -5.81
N TYR A 1157 -0.41 29.12 -5.31
CA TYR A 1157 0.03 28.11 -4.36
C TYR A 1157 0.36 28.78 -3.04
N ARG A 1158 0.28 28.03 -1.95
CA ARG A 1158 0.79 28.51 -0.66
C ARG A 1158 2.18 27.91 -0.40
N ARG A 1159 3.13 28.73 0.02
CA ARG A 1159 4.47 28.29 0.41
C ARG A 1159 4.39 27.19 1.46
N GLY A 1160 5.09 26.08 1.20
CA GLY A 1160 5.08 24.89 2.05
C GLY A 1160 3.85 23.99 1.87
N LEU A 1161 2.86 24.35 1.05
CA LEU A 1161 1.71 23.51 0.70
C LEU A 1161 1.69 23.25 -0.82
N ARG A 1162 2.25 22.12 -1.24
CA ARG A 1162 2.46 21.83 -2.68
C ARG A 1162 1.27 21.16 -3.36
N LEU A 1163 0.37 20.55 -2.58
CA LEU A 1163 -0.71 19.71 -3.10
C LEU A 1163 -1.88 20.53 -3.65
N HIS A 1164 -2.43 21.40 -2.82
CA HIS A 1164 -3.64 22.15 -3.13
C HIS A 1164 -3.27 23.50 -3.74
N TYR A 1165 -4.02 23.96 -4.75
CA TYR A 1165 -3.80 25.26 -5.38
C TYR A 1165 -5.11 25.90 -5.86
N ALA A 1166 -5.09 27.21 -6.05
CA ALA A 1166 -6.17 27.95 -6.70
C ALA A 1166 -5.77 28.35 -8.11
N GLN A 1167 -6.73 28.51 -9.02
CA GLN A 1167 -6.47 28.94 -10.38
C GLN A 1167 -7.61 29.77 -10.97
N HIS A 1168 -7.26 30.60 -11.95
CA HIS A 1168 -8.21 31.21 -12.86
C HIS A 1168 -7.60 31.30 -14.25
N GLN A 1169 -8.45 31.24 -15.28
CA GLN A 1169 -8.01 31.38 -16.65
C GLN A 1169 -9.01 32.22 -17.45
N VAL A 1170 -8.49 32.95 -18.44
CA VAL A 1170 -9.27 33.80 -19.33
C VAL A 1170 -8.83 33.58 -20.77
N ARG A 1171 -9.76 33.77 -21.69
CA ARG A 1171 -9.48 33.78 -23.12
C ARG A 1171 -9.31 35.22 -23.57
N VAL A 1172 -8.20 35.50 -24.26
CA VAL A 1172 -7.88 36.83 -24.78
C VAL A 1172 -7.68 36.76 -26.30
N PHE A 1173 -8.08 37.81 -27.00
CA PHE A 1173 -7.86 37.93 -28.45
C PHE A 1173 -6.91 39.09 -28.72
N ILE A 1174 -5.80 38.82 -29.38
CA ILE A 1174 -4.84 39.85 -29.80
C ILE A 1174 -5.14 40.19 -31.26
N GLN A 1175 -5.46 41.45 -31.54
CA GLN A 1175 -5.67 41.98 -32.88
C GLN A 1175 -4.37 42.66 -33.38
N ARG A 1176 -3.90 42.31 -34.59
CA ARG A 1176 -2.66 42.85 -35.18
C ARG A 1176 -2.94 43.74 -36.37
#